data_AF-A0A2C6A9W4-F1
#
_entry.id   AF-A0A2C6A9W4-F1
#
_cell.length_a   1.000
_cell.length_b   1.000
_cell.length_c   1.000
_cell.angle_alpha   90.00
_cell.angle_beta   90.00
_cell.angle_gamma   90.00
#
_symmetry.space_group_name_H-M   'P 1'
#
loop_
_entity.id
_entity.type
_entity.pdbx_description
1 polymer ?
#
loop_
_entity_poly.entity_id
_entity_poly.type
_entity_poly.pdbx_seq_one_letter_code
_entity_poly.pdbx_strand_id
1 'polypeptide(L)'
;MATTLATSEQCTFKLPDRSRVALQGFLKRTYARPNAESPNEVMARQSECPAHMTLGEFKALASLPYGYRIQWLNVLTQLAMPTVDFNKAEAATFLLQMSLQAGPNSVDATERCSHQALCEPEFGRKMLEQLRVSVSRIRENWKSHGALWIYTFLAARLLSLADKSLTKPLLHLLAECRSISYQWLAKLRQSAHETTDDRQRAELQTVILDISLICADSFNVDDECLGQILSESEQSSILIEISVGIHNNANLLGEGTQVLQKARHDRWVYTLHRARPVLAQQVKSSEGAAEFLNLAIKRCWPDFEPDNGWSVSSSTCHWFETKSSSSIVHLDILTGTLLIDGRPLSCLPSKYEKHADYRRLFRRSKLDVMPSSLLGMQYCSTEKYKGHTVHFGMQEDSNSDAVSHDDLWVCLKKDDATTLELVPPRTISGVLPYCFVNDYIHWSATKIAEILSPLEARLELHMLRDQNTGDLSVEMPRLQLGFEIKQGESLIRSRQFRGMCIDSKQTVGSLLGFSSKLVLRDEADEQNRKILIPQGTISWLERKFACFGTHVDASVTYGNANRVQAYQIDDLLGQLKDSGKIESKLYLALIHATTSHCLPDPLTRRTGTEQALEILGSAAVRSAGFMSQTAMSMLESISALSPARHYYPQEERAMQVVSWSPGLSFLAQDSRLYKAVRDILERAEAARFLHPTAATDVVKLKLVEMDLVEREILRNADRCVSGFGAEASTNEHDTVYHSRDVTRSSERAGRVSEVVHRIHNGLLSLPLSVSPNLADHLYDLLKAETAKGQVDLDLALEGT
;
A
#
# COMPACT_ATOMS: atom_id res chain seq x y z
N MET A 1 51.08 29.65 17.47
CA MET A 1 50.63 30.98 17.01
C MET A 1 50.99 31.11 15.55
N ALA A 2 50.01 31.14 14.65
CA ALA A 2 50.26 31.43 13.24
C ALA A 2 50.87 32.84 13.12
N THR A 3 51.85 33.05 12.24
CA THR A 3 52.36 34.39 11.94
C THR A 3 51.23 35.26 11.40
N THR A 4 51.25 36.58 11.61
CA THR A 4 50.20 37.52 11.15
C THR A 4 49.91 37.40 9.64
N LEU A 5 50.89 36.93 8.86
CA LEU A 5 50.75 36.59 7.44
C LEU A 5 49.88 35.34 7.21
N ALA A 6 50.10 34.28 7.98
CA ALA A 6 49.30 33.05 7.88
C ALA A 6 47.84 33.28 8.27
N THR A 7 47.55 34.17 9.25
CA THR A 7 46.18 34.60 9.55
C THR A 7 45.56 35.36 8.37
N SER A 8 46.31 36.24 7.71
CA SER A 8 45.83 36.95 6.51
C SER A 8 45.49 35.99 5.38
N GLU A 9 46.24 34.90 5.22
CA GLU A 9 45.97 33.87 4.22
C GLU A 9 44.73 33.03 4.56
N GLN A 10 44.52 32.69 5.83
CA GLN A 10 43.31 31.99 6.29
C GLN A 10 42.04 32.84 6.15
N CYS A 11 42.16 34.16 6.31
CA CYS A 11 41.05 35.12 6.20
C CYS A 11 40.85 35.67 4.77
N THR A 12 41.50 35.10 3.75
CA THR A 12 41.29 35.48 2.34
C THR A 12 40.47 34.41 1.63
N PHE A 13 39.34 34.78 1.02
CA PHE A 13 38.54 33.85 0.23
C PHE A 13 39.33 33.30 -0.96
N LYS A 14 39.12 32.03 -1.28
CA LYS A 14 39.68 31.37 -2.46
C LYS A 14 38.75 31.59 -3.65
N LEU A 15 39.30 32.12 -4.75
CA LEU A 15 38.57 32.27 -6.00
C LEU A 15 38.32 30.90 -6.66
N PRO A 16 37.29 30.79 -7.54
CA PRO A 16 37.08 29.60 -8.36
C PRO A 16 38.35 29.18 -9.13
N ASP A 17 38.59 27.88 -9.27
CA ASP A 17 39.83 27.35 -9.88
C ASP A 17 40.12 27.96 -11.26
N ARG A 18 39.07 28.21 -12.06
CA ARG A 18 39.15 28.84 -13.40
C ARG A 18 39.78 30.24 -13.42
N SER A 19 39.78 30.95 -12.29
CA SER A 19 40.23 32.34 -12.16
C SER A 19 41.32 32.51 -11.09
N ARG A 20 41.62 31.46 -10.32
CA ARG A 20 42.47 31.53 -9.14
C ARG A 20 43.89 31.97 -9.45
N VAL A 21 44.50 31.45 -10.51
CA VAL A 21 45.89 31.77 -10.87
C VAL A 21 46.04 33.26 -11.19
N ALA A 22 45.12 33.81 -11.98
CA ALA A 22 45.18 35.17 -12.49
C ALA A 22 44.77 36.25 -11.46
N LEU A 23 43.73 35.97 -10.65
CA LEU A 23 43.07 37.01 -9.86
C LEU A 23 43.35 36.95 -8.34
N GLN A 24 43.84 35.82 -7.80
CA GLN A 24 43.99 35.65 -6.35
C GLN A 24 45.00 36.62 -5.73
N GLY A 25 46.04 36.99 -6.47
CA GLY A 25 47.06 37.96 -6.02
C GLY A 25 46.48 39.35 -5.76
N PHE A 26 45.54 39.80 -6.60
CA PHE A 26 44.91 41.11 -6.49
C PHE A 26 43.90 41.20 -5.33
N LEU A 27 43.31 40.07 -4.94
CA LEU A 27 42.40 39.97 -3.80
C LEU A 27 43.15 40.05 -2.45
N LYS A 28 44.39 39.57 -2.39
CA LYS A 28 45.16 39.43 -1.14
C LYS A 28 45.67 40.78 -0.65
N ARG A 29 45.15 41.23 0.50
CA ARG A 29 45.68 42.39 1.24
C ARG A 29 46.21 41.97 2.59
N THR A 30 47.47 42.27 2.85
CA THR A 30 48.16 41.95 4.12
C THR A 30 48.46 43.21 4.90
N TYR A 31 48.82 43.09 6.19
CA TYR A 31 49.23 44.24 7.00
C TYR A 31 50.45 44.98 6.42
N ALA A 32 51.35 44.27 5.72
CA ALA A 32 52.54 44.83 5.08
C ALA A 32 52.23 45.51 3.74
N ARG A 33 51.16 45.09 3.06
CA ARG A 33 50.70 45.68 1.79
C ARG A 33 49.20 46.01 1.87
N PRO A 34 48.82 47.07 2.62
CA PRO A 34 47.42 47.39 2.88
C PRO A 34 46.69 47.92 1.64
N ASN A 35 47.41 48.45 0.65
CA ASN A 35 46.83 49.02 -0.57
C ASN A 35 46.56 48.02 -1.69
N ALA A 36 46.72 46.70 -1.46
CA ALA A 36 46.70 45.68 -2.50
C ALA A 36 47.80 45.89 -3.57
N GLU A 37 47.71 45.16 -4.68
CA GLU A 37 48.54 45.37 -5.86
C GLU A 37 48.14 46.65 -6.61
N SER A 38 49.12 47.32 -7.22
CA SER A 38 48.87 48.59 -7.93
C SER A 38 48.20 48.37 -9.28
N PRO A 39 47.51 49.39 -9.84
CA PRO A 39 46.98 49.32 -11.20
C PRO A 39 48.06 49.04 -12.26
N ASN A 40 49.31 49.46 -12.03
CA ASN A 40 50.43 49.14 -12.94
C ASN A 40 50.71 47.63 -12.98
N GLU A 41 50.56 46.94 -11.84
CA GLU A 41 50.71 45.48 -11.78
C GLU A 41 49.57 44.78 -12.53
N VAL A 42 48.34 45.30 -12.39
CA VAL A 42 47.18 44.84 -13.18
C VAL A 42 47.46 44.99 -14.68
N MET A 43 48.07 46.11 -15.07
CA MET A 43 48.45 46.35 -16.46
C MET A 43 49.58 45.44 -16.95
N ALA A 44 50.55 45.11 -16.10
CA ALA A 44 51.65 44.21 -16.42
C ALA A 44 51.18 42.76 -16.64
N ARG A 45 50.15 42.32 -15.91
CA ARG A 45 49.61 40.94 -15.97
C ARG A 45 48.39 40.78 -16.86
N GLN A 46 48.18 41.66 -17.83
CA GLN A 46 47.04 41.56 -18.77
C GLN A 46 47.02 40.25 -19.57
N SER A 47 48.19 39.65 -19.81
CA SER A 47 48.33 38.34 -20.46
C SER A 47 47.75 37.19 -19.63
N GLU A 48 47.58 37.37 -18.32
CA GLU A 48 47.00 36.38 -17.41
C GLU A 48 45.47 36.46 -17.37
N CYS A 49 44.84 37.37 -18.13
CA CYS A 49 43.39 37.55 -18.16
C CYS A 49 42.67 36.21 -18.48
N PRO A 50 41.74 35.74 -17.63
CA PRO A 50 41.00 34.50 -17.89
C PRO A 50 40.17 34.56 -19.19
N ALA A 51 40.06 33.44 -19.89
CA ALA A 51 39.37 33.36 -21.19
C ALA A 51 37.87 33.70 -21.14
N HIS A 52 37.21 33.53 -19.99
CA HIS A 52 35.78 33.84 -19.79
C HIS A 52 35.52 35.28 -19.33
N MET A 53 36.53 36.14 -19.32
CA MET A 53 36.49 37.52 -18.83
C MET A 53 37.04 38.47 -19.89
N THR A 54 36.39 39.63 -20.08
CA THR A 54 36.94 40.64 -20.99
C THR A 54 38.12 41.35 -20.36
N LEU A 55 39.05 41.86 -21.17
CA LEU A 55 40.20 42.60 -20.65
C LEU A 55 39.80 43.84 -19.84
N GLY A 56 38.70 44.51 -20.22
CA GLY A 56 38.15 45.64 -19.46
C GLY A 56 37.61 45.22 -18.09
N GLU A 57 36.87 44.12 -18.05
CA GLU A 57 36.34 43.54 -16.81
C GLU A 57 37.47 43.09 -15.88
N PHE A 58 38.50 42.42 -16.41
CA PHE A 58 39.68 42.00 -15.64
C PHE A 58 40.38 43.20 -14.98
N LYS A 59 40.63 44.26 -15.75
CA LYS A 59 41.25 45.48 -15.24
C LYS A 59 40.42 46.13 -14.14
N ALA A 60 39.12 46.24 -14.34
CA ALA A 60 38.20 46.85 -13.39
C ALA A 60 38.11 46.03 -12.09
N LEU A 61 37.99 44.70 -12.19
CA LEU A 61 37.88 43.82 -11.02
C LEU A 61 39.19 43.76 -10.22
N ALA A 62 40.33 43.57 -10.89
CA ALA A 62 41.64 43.45 -10.24
C ALA A 62 42.08 44.78 -9.58
N SER A 63 41.65 45.92 -10.11
CA SER A 63 41.94 47.24 -9.52
C SER A 63 40.99 47.62 -8.38
N LEU A 64 39.89 46.87 -8.18
CA LEU A 64 38.84 47.22 -7.21
C LEU A 64 39.36 47.36 -5.76
N PRO A 65 40.20 46.43 -5.24
CA PRO A 65 40.71 46.51 -3.87
C PRO A 65 41.83 47.54 -3.67
N TYR A 66 42.33 48.15 -4.75
CA TYR A 66 43.45 49.06 -4.70
C TYR A 66 43.12 50.31 -3.87
N GLY A 67 44.04 50.63 -2.96
CA GLY A 67 43.92 51.79 -2.07
C GLY A 67 42.86 51.58 -1.00
N TYR A 68 43.28 51.25 0.22
CA TYR A 68 42.34 50.86 1.28
C TYR A 68 41.34 51.97 1.65
N ARG A 69 41.70 53.26 1.47
CA ARG A 69 40.81 54.42 1.71
C ARG A 69 39.84 54.72 0.56
N ILE A 70 40.17 54.33 -0.67
CA ILE A 70 39.38 54.65 -1.86
C ILE A 70 38.59 53.45 -2.38
N GLN A 71 38.75 52.27 -1.78
CA GLN A 71 38.10 51.05 -2.23
C GLN A 71 36.57 51.20 -2.37
N TRP A 72 35.90 51.95 -1.49
CA TRP A 72 34.46 52.18 -1.57
C TRP A 72 34.07 53.15 -2.68
N LEU A 73 34.93 54.12 -3.01
CA LEU A 73 34.75 54.96 -4.20
C LEU A 73 34.89 54.12 -5.48
N ASN A 74 35.80 53.14 -5.50
CA ASN A 74 35.93 52.21 -6.62
C ASN A 74 34.65 51.35 -6.76
N VAL A 75 34.12 50.84 -5.65
CA VAL A 75 32.84 50.10 -5.62
C VAL A 75 31.68 50.97 -6.11
N LEU A 76 31.56 52.21 -5.61
CA LEU A 76 30.53 53.15 -6.03
C LEU A 76 30.63 53.46 -7.53
N THR A 77 31.85 53.62 -8.04
CA THR A 77 32.08 53.83 -9.48
C THR A 77 31.58 52.65 -10.29
N GLN A 78 31.84 51.41 -9.85
CA GLN A 78 31.33 50.22 -10.54
C GLN A 78 29.82 50.02 -10.37
N LEU A 79 29.20 50.50 -9.28
CA LEU A 79 27.74 50.52 -9.15
C LEU A 79 27.10 51.51 -10.14
N ALA A 80 27.68 52.70 -10.30
CA ALA A 80 27.18 53.73 -11.20
C ALA A 80 27.46 53.44 -12.68
N MET A 81 28.65 52.91 -12.99
CA MET A 81 29.14 52.61 -14.33
C MET A 81 29.74 51.19 -14.35
N PRO A 82 28.91 50.14 -14.38
CA PRO A 82 29.37 48.77 -14.25
C PRO A 82 30.19 48.33 -15.47
N THR A 83 31.48 48.11 -15.24
CA THR A 83 32.37 47.38 -16.15
C THR A 83 32.55 45.92 -15.69
N VAL A 84 32.42 45.69 -14.38
CA VAL A 84 32.45 44.38 -13.75
C VAL A 84 31.07 43.71 -13.82
N ASP A 85 31.03 42.44 -14.22
CA ASP A 85 29.80 41.64 -14.14
C ASP A 85 29.55 41.17 -12.70
N PHE A 86 28.63 41.86 -12.00
CA PHE A 86 28.23 41.52 -10.64
C PHE A 86 27.48 40.18 -10.53
N ASN A 87 27.12 39.52 -11.62
CA ASN A 87 26.54 38.18 -11.50
C ASN A 87 27.61 37.07 -11.35
N LYS A 88 28.89 37.38 -11.58
CA LYS A 88 29.98 36.39 -11.50
C LYS A 88 30.45 36.15 -10.07
N ALA A 89 30.80 34.89 -9.78
CA ALA A 89 31.38 34.47 -8.51
C ALA A 89 32.65 35.27 -8.15
N GLU A 90 33.48 35.60 -9.15
CA GLU A 90 34.70 36.39 -8.95
C GLU A 90 34.38 37.78 -8.38
N ALA A 91 33.39 38.48 -8.92
CA ALA A 91 32.97 39.79 -8.43
C ALA A 91 32.41 39.71 -7.00
N ALA A 92 31.57 38.70 -6.73
CA ALA A 92 31.03 38.47 -5.38
C ALA A 92 32.14 38.20 -4.36
N THR A 93 33.16 37.41 -4.73
CA THR A 93 34.31 37.10 -3.85
C THR A 93 35.10 38.37 -3.50
N PHE A 94 35.41 39.21 -4.49
CA PHE A 94 36.14 40.46 -4.27
C PHE A 94 35.36 41.40 -3.36
N LEU A 95 34.10 41.64 -3.67
CA LEU A 95 33.26 42.57 -2.92
C LEU A 95 32.97 42.07 -1.50
N LEU A 96 32.78 40.76 -1.30
CA LEU A 96 32.61 40.18 0.01
C LEU A 96 33.90 40.25 0.84
N GLN A 97 35.07 39.97 0.24
CA GLN A 97 36.35 40.14 0.94
C GLN A 97 36.56 41.60 1.35
N MET A 98 36.29 42.55 0.44
CA MET A 98 36.46 43.98 0.70
C MET A 98 35.49 44.50 1.77
N SER A 99 34.26 44.00 1.79
CA SER A 99 33.25 44.43 2.76
C SER A 99 33.55 43.94 4.18
N LEU A 100 34.09 42.72 4.31
CA LEU A 100 34.39 42.08 5.61
C LEU A 100 35.79 42.41 6.16
N GLN A 101 36.75 42.76 5.31
CA GLN A 101 38.13 42.99 5.73
C GLN A 101 38.30 44.34 6.44
N ALA A 102 38.65 44.30 7.73
CA ALA A 102 38.75 45.46 8.61
C ALA A 102 39.73 46.56 8.14
N GLY A 103 40.91 46.20 7.63
CA GLY A 103 41.91 47.18 7.18
C GLY A 103 42.71 47.89 8.30
N PRO A 104 43.53 48.90 7.96
CA PRO A 104 44.44 49.57 8.90
C PRO A 104 43.72 50.32 10.04
N ASN A 105 44.33 50.33 11.22
CA ASN A 105 43.80 51.05 12.38
C ASN A 105 43.96 52.57 12.21
N SER A 106 43.00 53.34 12.73
CA SER A 106 43.13 54.78 12.99
C SER A 106 42.94 55.00 14.48
N VAL A 107 43.60 56.00 15.05
CA VAL A 107 43.41 56.37 16.46
C VAL A 107 41.92 56.74 16.65
N ASP A 108 41.28 56.08 17.61
CA ASP A 108 39.88 56.31 18.05
C ASP A 108 38.74 56.02 17.06
N ALA A 109 38.97 55.25 16.00
CA ALA A 109 37.94 54.91 14.99
C ALA A 109 37.59 53.40 14.99
N THR A 110 36.34 53.05 15.30
CA THR A 110 35.86 51.65 15.32
C THR A 110 35.65 51.07 13.92
N GLU A 111 35.35 51.93 12.95
CA GLU A 111 35.08 51.61 11.54
C GLU A 111 36.33 51.25 10.75
N ARG A 112 37.52 51.58 11.27
CA ARG A 112 38.83 51.45 10.60
C ARG A 112 38.97 52.32 9.34
N CYS A 113 40.21 52.59 8.94
CA CYS A 113 40.47 53.50 7.81
C CYS A 113 39.86 53.01 6.48
N SER A 114 39.64 51.70 6.36
CA SER A 114 39.10 51.07 5.16
C SER A 114 37.63 51.33 4.92
N HIS A 115 36.86 51.65 5.96
CA HIS A 115 35.42 51.84 5.85
C HIS A 115 34.95 53.27 6.16
N GLN A 116 35.88 54.19 6.45
CA GLN A 116 35.60 55.58 6.78
C GLN A 116 34.65 56.28 5.80
N ALA A 117 34.78 56.03 4.50
CA ALA A 117 33.90 56.61 3.47
C ALA A 117 32.41 56.23 3.66
N LEU A 118 32.11 55.06 4.24
CA LEU A 118 30.72 54.63 4.48
C LEU A 118 30.03 55.46 5.57
N CYS A 119 30.81 56.05 6.48
CA CYS A 119 30.28 56.89 7.56
C CYS A 119 29.93 58.31 7.07
N GLU A 120 30.37 58.71 5.88
CA GLU A 120 30.06 60.01 5.29
C GLU A 120 28.61 60.04 4.77
N PRO A 121 27.73 60.94 5.26
CA PRO A 121 26.31 60.94 4.88
C PRO A 121 26.06 61.12 3.38
N GLU A 122 26.84 61.98 2.72
CA GLU A 122 26.73 62.24 1.27
C GLU A 122 27.13 61.02 0.45
N PHE A 123 28.22 60.36 0.83
CA PHE A 123 28.67 59.12 0.21
C PHE A 123 27.61 58.01 0.39
N GLY A 124 27.14 57.81 1.63
CA GLY A 124 26.11 56.82 1.94
C GLY A 124 24.82 57.02 1.15
N ARG A 125 24.37 58.28 0.97
CA ARG A 125 23.19 58.61 0.17
C ARG A 125 23.40 58.26 -1.31
N LYS A 126 24.56 58.60 -1.87
CA LYS A 126 24.90 58.27 -3.27
C LYS A 126 25.02 56.76 -3.49
N MET A 127 25.62 56.04 -2.55
CA MET A 127 25.73 54.59 -2.63
C MET A 127 24.36 53.90 -2.54
N LEU A 128 23.48 54.36 -1.64
CA LEU A 128 22.10 53.89 -1.56
C LEU A 128 21.33 54.13 -2.86
N GLU A 129 21.46 55.32 -3.46
CA GLU A 129 20.84 55.66 -4.74
C GLU A 129 21.26 54.66 -5.85
N GLN A 130 22.56 54.40 -5.98
CA GLN A 130 23.06 53.47 -7.00
C GLN A 130 22.68 52.01 -6.73
N LEU A 131 22.64 51.59 -5.45
CA LEU A 131 22.15 50.25 -5.08
C LEU A 131 20.67 50.07 -5.43
N ARG A 132 19.81 51.07 -5.17
CA ARG A 132 18.38 51.04 -5.54
C ARG A 132 18.18 50.92 -7.04
N VAL A 133 18.89 51.73 -7.82
CA VAL A 133 18.86 51.66 -9.30
C VAL A 133 19.29 50.27 -9.78
N SER A 134 20.35 49.72 -9.18
CA SER A 134 20.90 48.41 -9.54
C SER A 134 19.95 47.25 -9.22
N VAL A 135 19.30 47.28 -8.05
CA VAL A 135 18.29 46.27 -7.63
C VAL A 135 17.06 46.34 -8.53
N SER A 136 16.54 47.54 -8.79
CA SER A 136 15.37 47.74 -9.66
C SER A 136 15.61 47.18 -11.08
N ARG A 137 16.81 47.39 -11.63
CA ARG A 137 17.19 46.89 -12.96
C ARG A 137 17.15 45.36 -13.08
N ILE A 138 17.44 44.63 -12.01
CA ILE A 138 17.50 43.16 -12.04
C ILE A 138 16.20 42.49 -11.55
N ARG A 139 15.21 43.25 -11.08
CA ARG A 139 14.00 42.77 -10.39
C ARG A 139 13.29 41.57 -11.04
N GLU A 140 13.15 41.57 -12.37
CA GLU A 140 12.46 40.48 -13.08
C GLU A 140 13.40 39.36 -13.59
N ASN A 141 14.71 39.49 -13.40
CA ASN A 141 15.71 38.57 -13.94
C ASN A 141 16.37 37.72 -12.84
N TRP A 142 15.74 36.60 -12.49
CA TRP A 142 16.25 35.65 -11.50
C TRP A 142 17.62 35.04 -11.87
N LYS A 143 18.02 35.05 -13.16
CA LYS A 143 19.36 34.59 -13.56
C LYS A 143 20.47 35.50 -13.02
N SER A 144 20.13 36.71 -12.59
CA SER A 144 21.03 37.69 -11.98
C SER A 144 21.08 37.59 -10.44
N HIS A 145 20.80 36.42 -9.87
CA HIS A 145 20.79 36.23 -8.41
C HIS A 145 22.14 36.48 -7.74
N GLY A 146 23.26 36.21 -8.42
CA GLY A 146 24.60 36.56 -7.91
C GLY A 146 24.75 38.06 -7.67
N ALA A 147 24.21 38.88 -8.57
CA ALA A 147 24.22 40.34 -8.42
C ALA A 147 23.31 40.81 -7.27
N LEU A 148 22.12 40.19 -7.11
CA LEU A 148 21.22 40.51 -5.99
C LEU A 148 21.90 40.24 -4.64
N TRP A 149 22.65 39.14 -4.53
CA TRP A 149 23.41 38.83 -3.33
C TRP A 149 24.42 39.92 -2.98
N ILE A 150 25.18 40.38 -3.98
CA ILE A 150 26.14 41.48 -3.83
C ILE A 150 25.46 42.74 -3.32
N TYR A 151 24.37 43.15 -3.95
CA TYR A 151 23.64 44.34 -3.51
C TYR A 151 23.10 44.20 -2.09
N THR A 152 22.67 42.99 -1.72
CA THR A 152 22.15 42.68 -0.37
C THR A 152 23.23 42.84 0.69
N PHE A 153 24.40 42.18 0.55
CA PHE A 153 25.44 42.28 1.58
C PHE A 153 26.13 43.67 1.59
N LEU A 154 26.18 44.37 0.44
CA LEU A 154 26.68 45.75 0.40
C LEU A 154 25.72 46.71 1.09
N ALA A 155 24.41 46.56 0.90
CA ALA A 155 23.39 47.32 1.62
C ALA A 155 23.43 47.04 3.12
N ALA A 156 23.59 45.78 3.53
CA ALA A 156 23.76 45.40 4.94
C ALA A 156 25.05 46.01 5.54
N ARG A 157 26.16 46.00 4.80
CA ARG A 157 27.41 46.61 5.26
C ARG A 157 27.32 48.13 5.38
N LEU A 158 26.64 48.78 4.44
CA LEU A 158 26.38 50.22 4.50
C LEU A 158 25.47 50.55 5.69
N LEU A 159 24.43 49.73 5.95
CA LEU A 159 23.54 49.89 7.12
C LEU A 159 24.31 49.87 8.44
N SER A 160 25.31 49.01 8.60
CA SER A 160 26.09 48.92 9.84
C SER A 160 26.99 50.10 10.15
N LEU A 161 27.35 50.91 9.14
CA LEU A 161 28.37 51.96 9.27
C LEU A 161 27.90 53.36 8.88
N ALA A 162 26.78 53.45 8.15
CA ALA A 162 26.22 54.71 7.71
C ALA A 162 25.62 55.53 8.87
N ASP A 163 25.43 56.82 8.61
CA ASP A 163 24.69 57.69 9.50
C ASP A 163 23.25 57.19 9.75
N LYS A 164 22.75 57.41 10.97
CA LYS A 164 21.42 56.95 11.42
C LYS A 164 20.27 57.48 10.54
N SER A 165 20.45 58.60 9.84
CA SER A 165 19.46 59.11 8.88
C SER A 165 19.17 58.15 7.73
N LEU A 166 20.12 57.26 7.38
CA LEU A 166 20.01 56.32 6.26
C LEU A 166 19.46 54.95 6.68
N THR A 167 19.29 54.68 7.98
CA THR A 167 18.84 53.38 8.51
C THR A 167 17.50 52.94 7.90
N LYS A 168 16.45 53.78 7.97
CA LYS A 168 15.12 53.44 7.41
C LYS A 168 15.17 53.21 5.89
N PRO A 169 15.77 54.11 5.08
CA PRO A 169 15.93 53.87 3.63
C PRO A 169 16.68 52.59 3.26
N LEU A 170 17.68 52.18 4.06
CA LEU A 170 18.46 50.96 3.85
C LEU A 170 17.70 49.70 4.26
N LEU A 171 16.97 49.73 5.38
CA LEU A 171 16.07 48.64 5.78
C LEU A 171 14.99 48.39 4.71
N HIS A 172 14.44 49.45 4.11
CA HIS A 172 13.51 49.32 2.99
C HIS A 172 14.16 48.65 1.76
N LEU A 173 15.40 49.01 1.42
CA LEU A 173 16.11 48.36 0.31
C LEU A 173 16.36 46.87 0.59
N LEU A 174 16.72 46.51 1.82
CA LEU A 174 16.88 45.10 2.21
C LEU A 174 15.54 44.34 2.16
N ALA A 175 14.44 44.96 2.56
CA ALA A 175 13.10 44.40 2.42
C ALA A 175 12.71 44.20 0.94
N GLU A 176 13.10 45.12 0.06
CA GLU A 176 12.92 44.98 -1.38
C GLU A 176 13.73 43.79 -1.93
N CYS A 177 15.00 43.65 -1.52
CA CYS A 177 15.83 42.50 -1.89
C CYS A 177 15.22 41.16 -1.41
N ARG A 178 14.63 41.13 -0.20
CA ARG A 178 13.86 39.98 0.31
C ARG A 178 12.68 39.63 -0.57
N SER A 179 11.84 40.63 -0.86
CA SER A 179 10.63 40.43 -1.66
C SER A 179 10.97 39.90 -3.06
N ILE A 180 12.01 40.45 -3.70
CA ILE A 180 12.47 40.01 -5.02
C ILE A 180 12.95 38.55 -4.98
N SER A 181 13.85 38.22 -4.05
CA SER A 181 14.38 36.86 -3.92
C SER A 181 13.28 35.84 -3.58
N TYR A 182 12.34 36.20 -2.71
CA TYR A 182 11.20 35.35 -2.37
C TYR A 182 10.23 35.13 -3.55
N GLN A 183 9.94 36.17 -4.35
CA GLN A 183 9.15 36.03 -5.58
C GLN A 183 9.82 35.14 -6.62
N TRP A 184 11.15 35.22 -6.74
CA TRP A 184 11.91 34.32 -7.61
C TRP A 184 11.83 32.87 -7.13
N LEU A 185 11.88 32.60 -5.82
CA LEU A 185 11.70 31.26 -5.27
C LEU A 185 10.34 30.67 -5.66
N ALA A 186 9.26 31.44 -5.54
CA ALA A 186 7.93 30.98 -5.93
C ALA A 186 7.86 30.59 -7.42
N LYS A 187 8.36 31.46 -8.32
CA LYS A 187 8.42 31.19 -9.77
C LYS A 187 9.25 29.95 -10.10
N LEU A 188 10.40 29.77 -9.44
CA LEU A 188 11.31 28.65 -9.69
C LEU A 188 10.78 27.32 -9.14
N ARG A 189 10.13 27.32 -7.96
CA ARG A 189 9.47 26.13 -7.41
C ARG A 189 8.38 25.62 -8.36
N GLN A 190 7.53 26.53 -8.86
CA GLN A 190 6.52 26.19 -9.86
C GLN A 190 7.15 25.64 -11.15
N SER A 191 8.18 26.30 -11.67
CA SER A 191 8.88 25.84 -12.89
C SER A 191 9.52 24.46 -12.70
N ALA A 192 10.08 24.17 -11.52
CA ALA A 192 10.68 22.89 -11.20
C ALA A 192 9.64 21.75 -11.14
N HIS A 193 8.42 22.07 -10.69
CA HIS A 193 7.28 21.14 -10.68
C HIS A 193 6.76 20.84 -12.10
N GLU A 194 6.64 21.86 -12.95
CA GLU A 194 6.11 21.73 -14.32
C GLU A 194 7.11 21.08 -15.31
N THR A 195 8.40 21.20 -15.04
CA THR A 195 9.46 20.68 -15.92
C THR A 195 9.43 19.15 -15.94
N THR A 196 9.51 18.55 -17.14
CA THR A 196 9.59 17.09 -17.33
C THR A 196 11.02 16.57 -17.52
N ASP A 197 12.00 17.46 -17.79
CA ASP A 197 13.42 17.16 -17.93
C ASP A 197 14.14 17.16 -16.57
N ASP A 198 14.67 16.00 -16.17
CA ASP A 198 15.35 15.80 -14.89
C ASP A 198 16.63 16.63 -14.74
N ARG A 199 17.36 16.89 -15.84
CA ARG A 199 18.60 17.69 -15.80
C ARG A 199 18.27 19.14 -15.51
N GLN A 200 17.27 19.67 -16.21
CA GLN A 200 16.79 21.04 -15.97
C GLN A 200 16.24 21.19 -14.54
N ARG A 201 15.52 20.18 -14.02
CA ARG A 201 15.02 20.21 -12.64
C ARG A 201 16.16 20.26 -11.61
N ALA A 202 17.23 19.49 -11.79
CA ALA A 202 18.40 19.51 -10.90
C ALA A 202 19.15 20.86 -10.93
N GLU A 203 19.28 21.45 -12.13
CA GLU A 203 19.84 22.81 -12.30
C GLU A 203 18.98 23.85 -11.58
N LEU A 204 17.65 23.78 -11.72
CA LEU A 204 16.71 24.66 -11.00
C LEU A 204 16.79 24.49 -9.48
N GLN A 205 16.90 23.27 -8.95
CA GLN A 205 17.04 23.00 -7.52
C GLN A 205 18.30 23.65 -6.92
N THR A 206 19.41 23.65 -7.66
CA THR A 206 20.65 24.34 -7.24
C THR A 206 20.44 25.85 -7.15
N VAL A 207 19.75 26.44 -8.14
CA VAL A 207 19.43 27.87 -8.16
C VAL A 207 18.42 28.24 -7.06
N ILE A 208 17.46 27.36 -6.76
CA ILE A 208 16.52 27.54 -5.64
C ILE A 208 17.29 27.65 -4.32
N LEU A 209 18.21 26.72 -4.05
CA LEU A 209 19.05 26.78 -2.86
C LEU A 209 19.87 28.08 -2.80
N ASP A 210 20.45 28.48 -3.93
CA ASP A 210 21.24 29.71 -4.01
C ASP A 210 20.40 30.95 -3.66
N ILE A 211 19.19 31.07 -4.19
CA ILE A 211 18.28 32.20 -3.94
C ILE A 211 17.73 32.15 -2.51
N SER A 212 17.46 30.96 -1.97
CA SER A 212 17.05 30.79 -0.56
C SER A 212 18.11 31.33 0.39
N LEU A 213 19.39 31.00 0.16
CA LEU A 213 20.51 31.55 0.94
C LEU A 213 20.65 33.06 0.80
N ILE A 214 20.39 33.62 -0.39
CA ILE A 214 20.42 35.08 -0.63
C ILE A 214 19.29 35.78 0.12
N CYS A 215 18.10 35.21 0.08
CA CYS A 215 16.96 35.74 0.82
C CYS A 215 17.24 35.71 2.33
N ALA A 216 17.83 34.63 2.84
CA ALA A 216 18.26 34.55 4.23
C ALA A 216 19.36 35.58 4.60
N ASP A 217 20.33 35.83 3.72
CA ASP A 217 21.43 36.78 3.97
C ASP A 217 20.95 38.25 4.08
N SER A 218 19.77 38.58 3.57
CA SER A 218 19.15 39.91 3.78
C SER A 218 18.74 40.20 5.23
N PHE A 219 18.63 39.15 6.07
CA PHE A 219 18.42 39.26 7.51
C PHE A 219 19.75 39.39 8.27
N ASN A 220 20.90 39.26 7.58
CA ASN A 220 22.22 39.36 8.19
C ASN A 220 22.64 40.82 8.41
N VAL A 221 21.95 41.49 9.33
CA VAL A 221 22.16 42.88 9.76
C VAL A 221 22.52 42.92 11.24
N ASP A 222 22.79 44.09 11.83
CA ASP A 222 23.09 44.24 13.27
C ASP A 222 21.90 43.88 14.17
N ASP A 223 22.16 43.52 15.44
CA ASP A 223 21.15 42.89 16.33
C ASP A 223 19.91 43.78 16.55
N GLU A 224 20.10 45.10 16.66
CA GLU A 224 18.99 46.06 16.81
C GLU A 224 18.09 46.08 15.56
N CYS A 225 18.71 46.12 14.37
CA CYS A 225 17.98 46.09 13.10
C CYS A 225 17.32 44.72 12.86
N LEU A 226 17.99 43.64 13.25
CA LEU A 226 17.43 42.28 13.15
C LEU A 226 16.18 42.15 14.02
N GLY A 227 16.22 42.67 15.25
CA GLY A 227 15.06 42.74 16.14
C GLY A 227 13.90 43.54 15.54
N GLN A 228 14.19 44.68 14.88
CA GLN A 228 13.17 45.47 14.16
C GLN A 228 12.55 44.70 12.99
N ILE A 229 13.36 44.02 12.16
CA ILE A 229 12.85 43.25 11.02
C ILE A 229 11.97 42.08 11.51
N LEU A 230 12.45 41.33 12.51
CA LEU A 230 11.72 40.16 13.00
C LEU A 230 10.49 40.53 13.83
N SER A 231 10.35 41.78 14.29
CA SER A 231 9.14 42.25 14.97
C SER A 231 7.87 42.11 14.10
N GLU A 232 8.03 42.07 12.78
CA GLU A 232 6.97 41.77 11.83
C GLU A 232 6.81 40.26 11.65
N SER A 233 5.63 39.72 12.01
CA SER A 233 5.29 38.30 11.91
C SER A 233 5.53 37.72 10.51
N GLU A 234 5.21 38.48 9.46
CA GLU A 234 5.43 38.05 8.07
C GLU A 234 6.92 37.83 7.76
N GLN A 235 7.81 38.72 8.22
CA GLN A 235 9.25 38.60 7.97
C GLN A 235 9.85 37.39 8.72
N SER A 236 9.41 37.17 9.96
CA SER A 236 9.77 35.98 10.74
C SER A 236 9.30 34.68 10.05
N SER A 237 8.09 34.69 9.47
CA SER A 237 7.57 33.52 8.74
C SER A 237 8.40 33.18 7.50
N ILE A 238 8.84 34.20 6.76
CA ILE A 238 9.68 34.05 5.55
C ILE A 238 11.03 33.44 5.94
N LEU A 239 11.68 33.93 7.01
CA LEU A 239 12.96 33.40 7.45
C LEU A 239 12.87 31.91 7.83
N ILE A 240 11.82 31.51 8.54
CA ILE A 240 11.60 30.11 8.93
C ILE A 240 11.32 29.22 7.71
N GLU A 241 10.39 29.62 6.84
CA GLU A 241 10.03 28.85 5.64
C GLU A 241 11.25 28.61 4.74
N ILE A 242 12.03 29.67 4.49
CA ILE A 242 13.24 29.57 3.67
C ILE A 242 14.29 28.70 4.35
N SER A 243 14.40 28.76 5.69
CA SER A 243 15.32 27.91 6.45
C SER A 243 14.96 26.43 6.35
N VAL A 244 13.67 26.08 6.39
CA VAL A 244 13.19 24.71 6.10
C VAL A 244 13.55 24.29 4.67
N GLY A 245 13.36 25.19 3.71
CA GLY A 245 13.75 24.96 2.32
C GLY A 245 15.27 24.75 2.14
N ILE A 246 16.11 25.52 2.83
CA ILE A 246 17.57 25.38 2.80
C ILE A 246 17.96 24.02 3.39
N HIS A 247 17.40 23.64 4.53
CA HIS A 247 17.65 22.36 5.18
C HIS A 247 17.33 21.18 4.26
N ASN A 248 16.14 21.19 3.64
CA ASN A 248 15.69 20.11 2.76
C ASN A 248 16.57 19.94 1.51
N ASN A 249 17.23 21.01 1.07
CA ASN A 249 18.14 21.02 -0.07
C ASN A 249 19.63 20.99 0.33
N ALA A 250 19.95 20.79 1.61
CA ALA A 250 21.32 20.84 2.13
C ALA A 250 22.22 19.72 1.55
N ASN A 251 21.63 18.61 1.11
CA ASN A 251 22.34 17.52 0.43
C ASN A 251 23.01 17.95 -0.89
N LEU A 252 22.57 19.05 -1.51
CA LEU A 252 23.22 19.65 -2.68
C LEU A 252 24.58 20.30 -2.33
N LEU A 253 24.85 20.55 -1.05
CA LEU A 253 26.10 21.16 -0.54
C LEU A 253 27.26 20.15 -0.36
N GLY A 254 27.33 19.09 -1.17
CA GLY A 254 28.33 18.01 -1.04
C GLY A 254 29.81 18.42 -1.15
N GLU A 255 30.72 17.45 -1.08
CA GLU A 255 32.19 17.63 -0.92
C GLU A 255 32.89 18.49 -1.99
N GLY A 256 32.23 18.82 -3.11
CA GLY A 256 32.71 19.70 -4.18
C GLY A 256 32.12 21.13 -4.19
N THR A 257 31.46 21.57 -3.12
CA THR A 257 30.75 22.86 -3.06
C THR A 257 31.65 24.07 -3.31
N GLN A 258 31.19 25.00 -4.14
CA GLN A 258 31.90 26.25 -4.41
C GLN A 258 32.07 27.07 -3.12
N VAL A 259 33.25 27.67 -2.92
CA VAL A 259 33.62 28.45 -1.70
C VAL A 259 32.54 29.46 -1.28
N LEU A 260 31.89 30.11 -2.25
CA LEU A 260 30.84 31.10 -2.00
C LEU A 260 29.50 30.51 -1.54
N GLN A 261 29.14 29.31 -1.97
CA GLN A 261 27.95 28.61 -1.47
C GLN A 261 28.13 28.27 0.00
N LYS A 262 29.32 27.77 0.38
CA LYS A 262 29.68 27.53 1.79
C LYS A 262 29.66 28.83 2.61
N ALA A 263 30.27 29.90 2.11
CA ALA A 263 30.26 31.19 2.81
C ALA A 263 28.84 31.73 3.05
N ARG A 264 27.93 31.57 2.09
CA ARG A 264 26.52 31.93 2.24
C ARG A 264 25.82 31.07 3.29
N HIS A 265 26.05 29.76 3.26
CA HIS A 265 25.50 28.84 4.25
C HIS A 265 25.98 29.18 5.67
N ASP A 266 27.29 29.42 5.87
CA ASP A 266 27.84 29.79 7.17
C ASP A 266 27.25 31.12 7.70
N ARG A 267 27.01 32.09 6.81
CA ARG A 267 26.34 33.36 7.14
C ARG A 267 24.87 33.16 7.52
N TRP A 268 24.15 32.24 6.87
CA TRP A 268 22.79 31.87 7.26
C TRP A 268 22.75 31.24 8.65
N VAL A 269 23.62 30.27 8.93
CA VAL A 269 23.75 29.65 10.27
C VAL A 269 24.01 30.72 11.34
N TYR A 270 24.94 31.64 11.08
CA TYR A 270 25.23 32.76 11.97
C TYR A 270 24.02 33.67 12.21
N THR A 271 23.25 33.94 11.15
CA THR A 271 22.01 34.76 11.22
C THR A 271 20.95 34.09 12.08
N LEU A 272 20.74 32.77 11.95
CA LEU A 272 19.77 32.03 12.77
C LEU A 272 20.14 32.01 14.26
N HIS A 273 21.43 31.87 14.58
CA HIS A 273 21.90 31.97 15.97
C HIS A 273 21.57 33.33 16.62
N ARG A 274 21.67 34.42 15.84
CA ARG A 274 21.33 35.78 16.29
C ARG A 274 19.83 36.05 16.32
N ALA A 275 19.07 35.45 15.40
CA ALA A 275 17.61 35.53 15.37
C ALA A 275 16.94 34.73 16.50
N ARG A 276 17.56 33.64 16.95
CA ARG A 276 17.03 32.73 17.99
C ARG A 276 16.43 33.44 19.22
N PRO A 277 17.14 34.33 19.94
CA PRO A 277 16.56 35.00 21.12
C PRO A 277 15.31 35.81 20.79
N VAL A 278 15.26 36.48 19.63
CA VAL A 278 14.11 37.28 19.20
C VAL A 278 12.91 36.37 18.90
N LEU A 279 13.12 35.31 18.13
CA LEU A 279 12.07 34.33 17.80
C LEU A 279 11.53 33.61 19.06
N ALA A 280 12.42 33.23 19.98
CA ALA A 280 12.03 32.60 21.24
C ALA A 280 11.26 33.54 22.17
N GLN A 281 11.53 34.84 22.13
CA GLN A 281 10.78 35.85 22.88
C GLN A 281 9.37 36.03 22.31
N GLN A 282 9.22 36.04 20.98
CA GLN A 282 7.92 36.17 20.32
C GLN A 282 6.97 35.01 20.56
N VAL A 283 7.50 33.79 20.73
CA VAL A 283 6.70 32.62 21.10
C VAL A 283 6.19 32.73 22.55
N LYS A 284 6.92 33.43 23.43
CA LYS A 284 6.58 33.60 24.84
C LYS A 284 5.63 34.77 25.13
N SER A 285 5.53 35.75 24.23
CA SER A 285 4.61 36.89 24.39
C SER A 285 3.15 36.49 24.12
N SER A 286 2.24 36.86 25.01
CA SER A 286 0.83 36.47 25.03
C SER A 286 -0.07 37.12 23.96
N GLU A 287 0.42 38.10 23.21
CA GLU A 287 -0.31 38.72 22.11
C GLU A 287 0.22 38.20 20.76
N GLY A 288 -0.60 37.45 20.01
CA GLY A 288 -0.22 36.91 18.68
C GLY A 288 0.71 35.68 18.69
N ALA A 289 0.71 34.93 19.79
CA ALA A 289 1.61 33.81 20.05
C ALA A 289 1.79 32.88 18.83
N ALA A 290 2.98 32.94 18.24
CA ALA A 290 3.47 32.05 17.20
C ALA A 290 2.69 32.02 15.86
N GLU A 291 1.94 33.07 15.51
CA GLU A 291 1.27 33.15 14.21
C GLU A 291 2.27 33.02 13.03
N PHE A 292 3.47 33.58 13.18
CA PHE A 292 4.52 33.46 12.17
C PHE A 292 4.96 32.00 11.92
N LEU A 293 4.98 31.15 12.95
CA LEU A 293 5.31 29.72 12.83
C LEU A 293 4.19 28.98 12.12
N ASN A 294 2.93 29.28 12.48
CA ASN A 294 1.77 28.72 11.80
C ASN A 294 1.77 29.08 10.32
N LEU A 295 2.06 30.35 10.00
CA LEU A 295 2.14 30.83 8.62
C LEU A 295 3.27 30.16 7.85
N ALA A 296 4.47 30.06 8.43
CA ALA A 296 5.63 29.43 7.79
C ALA A 296 5.39 27.93 7.52
N ILE A 297 4.85 27.22 8.51
CA ILE A 297 4.61 25.77 8.38
C ILE A 297 3.43 25.51 7.45
N LYS A 298 2.38 26.32 7.48
CA LYS A 298 1.28 26.18 6.51
C LYS A 298 1.73 26.39 5.07
N ARG A 299 2.75 27.23 4.84
CA ARG A 299 3.38 27.39 3.51
C ARG A 299 4.25 26.19 3.11
N CYS A 300 4.86 25.50 4.08
CA CYS A 300 5.63 24.27 3.84
C CYS A 300 4.74 23.01 3.77
N TRP A 301 3.60 23.04 4.47
CA TRP A 301 2.65 21.95 4.66
C TRP A 301 1.22 22.53 4.67
N PRO A 302 0.54 22.57 3.50
CA PRO A 302 -0.78 23.20 3.37
C PRO A 302 -1.89 22.61 4.27
N ASP A 303 -1.81 21.32 4.59
CA ASP A 303 -2.77 20.60 5.45
C ASP A 303 -2.50 20.79 6.96
N PHE A 304 -1.52 21.63 7.32
CA PHE A 304 -1.24 21.95 8.73
C PHE A 304 -2.38 22.74 9.37
N GLU A 305 -3.01 22.14 10.38
CA GLU A 305 -3.98 22.80 11.27
C GLU A 305 -3.45 22.76 12.71
N PRO A 306 -3.10 23.90 13.32
CA PRO A 306 -2.57 23.92 14.69
C PRO A 306 -3.69 23.65 15.71
N ASP A 307 -3.55 22.59 16.51
CA ASP A 307 -4.49 22.28 17.60
C ASP A 307 -4.20 23.12 18.86
N ASN A 308 -2.93 23.48 19.08
CA ASN A 308 -2.45 24.20 20.27
C ASN A 308 -1.40 25.27 19.91
N GLY A 309 -1.11 26.16 20.87
CA GLY A 309 -0.01 27.12 20.77
C GLY A 309 1.36 26.44 20.76
N TRP A 310 2.34 27.08 20.14
CA TRP A 310 3.72 26.61 20.12
C TRP A 310 4.37 26.73 21.50
N SER A 311 5.18 25.73 21.85
CA SER A 311 5.98 25.72 23.07
C SER A 311 7.45 25.46 22.75
N VAL A 312 8.36 25.96 23.58
CA VAL A 312 9.78 25.62 23.47
C VAL A 312 10.00 24.31 24.22
N SER A 313 10.63 23.33 23.57
CA SER A 313 10.94 22.03 24.17
C SER A 313 11.70 22.21 25.49
N SER A 314 11.31 21.48 26.54
CA SER A 314 11.86 21.65 27.89
C SER A 314 13.36 21.36 28.00
N SER A 315 13.91 20.59 27.06
CA SER A 315 15.30 20.16 27.03
C SER A 315 16.22 21.06 26.20
N THR A 316 15.67 22.00 25.41
CA THR A 316 16.46 22.83 24.49
C THR A 316 15.97 24.29 24.43
N CYS A 317 16.70 25.11 23.68
CA CYS A 317 16.36 26.53 23.45
C CYS A 317 16.12 26.85 21.97
N HIS A 318 16.00 25.83 21.13
CA HIS A 318 15.91 25.95 19.67
C HIS A 318 14.90 24.98 19.04
N TRP A 319 14.44 23.94 19.75
CA TRP A 319 13.31 23.13 19.30
C TRP A 319 11.99 23.67 19.79
N PHE A 320 11.10 23.95 18.85
CA PHE A 320 9.74 24.39 19.10
C PHE A 320 8.79 23.25 18.76
N GLU A 321 7.76 23.08 19.57
CA GLU A 321 6.83 21.94 19.51
C GLU A 321 5.38 22.42 19.48
N THR A 322 4.56 21.79 18.64
CA THR A 322 3.10 21.94 18.63
C THR A 322 2.40 20.62 18.30
N LYS A 323 1.08 20.57 18.45
CA LYS A 323 0.23 19.42 18.07
C LYS A 323 -0.70 19.81 16.94
N SER A 324 -0.88 18.89 15.98
CA SER A 324 -1.78 19.04 14.84
C SER A 324 -2.45 17.70 14.54
N SER A 325 -3.78 17.63 14.60
CA SER A 325 -4.59 16.46 14.22
C SER A 325 -4.02 15.12 14.70
N SER A 326 -3.63 15.03 15.98
CA SER A 326 -3.00 13.87 16.67
C SER A 326 -1.51 13.60 16.43
N SER A 327 -0.82 14.39 15.60
CA SER A 327 0.63 14.33 15.38
C SER A 327 1.38 15.44 16.13
N ILE A 328 2.64 15.20 16.51
CA ILE A 328 3.51 16.19 17.16
C ILE A 328 4.47 16.79 16.12
N VAL A 329 4.41 18.09 15.94
CA VAL A 329 5.28 18.84 15.03
C VAL A 329 6.44 19.44 15.83
N HIS A 330 7.67 19.15 15.43
CA HIS A 330 8.89 19.74 16.00
C HIS A 330 9.61 20.56 14.94
N LEU A 331 10.03 21.77 15.29
CA LEU A 331 10.80 22.66 14.42
C LEU A 331 12.08 23.09 15.13
N ASP A 332 13.23 22.85 14.51
CA ASP A 332 14.51 23.42 14.93
C ASP A 332 14.77 24.74 14.18
N ILE A 333 14.72 25.84 14.92
CA ILE A 333 14.91 27.19 14.36
C ILE A 333 16.39 27.52 14.04
N LEU A 334 17.35 26.70 14.46
CA LEU A 334 18.77 26.89 14.13
C LEU A 334 19.20 26.14 12.88
N THR A 335 18.57 25.01 12.59
CA THR A 335 18.91 24.17 11.43
C THR A 335 17.86 24.20 10.33
N GLY A 336 16.65 24.70 10.62
CA GLY A 336 15.50 24.61 9.72
C GLY A 336 14.87 23.21 9.68
N THR A 337 15.21 22.31 10.60
CA THR A 337 14.67 20.94 10.59
C THR A 337 13.21 20.95 11.00
N LEU A 338 12.31 20.46 10.14
CA LEU A 338 10.89 20.27 10.43
C LEU A 338 10.57 18.76 10.53
N LEU A 339 10.13 18.31 11.70
CA LEU A 339 9.78 16.92 11.98
C LEU A 339 8.30 16.79 12.34
N ILE A 340 7.66 15.71 11.90
CA ILE A 340 6.33 15.26 12.29
C ILE A 340 6.48 13.88 12.93
N ASP A 341 6.08 13.72 14.19
CA ASP A 341 6.27 12.50 15.00
C ASP A 341 7.72 11.99 14.99
N GLY A 342 8.68 12.92 15.05
CA GLY A 342 10.11 12.62 15.03
C GLY A 342 10.69 12.26 13.66
N ARG A 343 9.91 12.37 12.57
CA ARG A 343 10.34 12.07 11.20
C ARG A 343 10.37 13.35 10.35
N PRO A 344 11.41 13.55 9.52
CA PRO A 344 11.56 14.78 8.73
C PRO A 344 10.52 14.92 7.62
N LEU A 345 10.12 16.15 7.34
CA LEU A 345 9.35 16.55 6.16
C LEU A 345 10.31 16.68 4.95
N SER A 346 10.87 15.55 4.53
CA SER A 346 11.93 15.48 3.52
C SER A 346 11.61 14.50 2.39
N CYS A 347 12.39 14.54 1.30
CA CYS A 347 12.34 13.56 0.22
C CYS A 347 12.36 12.10 0.74
N LEU A 348 11.81 11.17 -0.05
CA LEU A 348 11.83 9.75 0.30
C LEU A 348 13.26 9.27 0.60
N PRO A 349 13.45 8.38 1.59
CA PRO A 349 14.75 7.79 1.85
C PRO A 349 15.32 7.12 0.60
N SER A 350 16.65 7.19 0.41
CA SER A 350 17.33 6.68 -0.80
C SER A 350 16.99 5.22 -1.14
N LYS A 351 16.63 4.40 -0.15
CA LYS A 351 16.18 3.01 -0.36
C LYS A 351 14.93 2.90 -1.24
N TYR A 352 13.99 3.83 -1.10
CA TYR A 352 12.79 3.90 -1.93
C TYR A 352 13.10 4.43 -3.32
N GLU A 353 13.82 5.55 -3.42
CA GLU A 353 14.14 6.19 -4.71
C GLU A 353 14.99 5.30 -5.64
N LYS A 354 15.82 4.42 -5.06
CA LYS A 354 16.63 3.47 -5.81
C LYS A 354 15.87 2.21 -6.23
N HIS A 355 14.70 1.95 -5.65
CA HIS A 355 13.92 0.76 -5.94
C HIS A 355 13.46 0.72 -7.41
N ALA A 356 13.48 -0.46 -8.03
CA ALA A 356 13.15 -0.63 -9.45
C ALA A 356 11.71 -0.18 -9.76
N ASP A 357 10.74 -0.56 -8.92
CA ASP A 357 9.35 -0.16 -9.09
C ASP A 357 9.13 1.34 -8.88
N TYR A 358 9.88 2.00 -7.97
CA TYR A 358 9.81 3.45 -7.82
C TYR A 358 10.25 4.13 -9.11
N ARG A 359 11.37 3.66 -9.69
CA ARG A 359 11.89 4.18 -10.96
C ARG A 359 10.97 3.87 -12.13
N ARG A 360 10.22 2.78 -12.10
CA ARG A 360 9.24 2.47 -13.14
C ARG A 360 8.03 3.40 -13.06
N LEU A 361 7.54 3.68 -11.85
CA LEU A 361 6.32 4.46 -11.61
C LEU A 361 6.53 5.97 -11.69
N PHE A 362 7.58 6.45 -11.05
CA PHE A 362 7.90 7.88 -10.91
C PHE A 362 9.12 8.31 -11.74
N ARG A 363 9.77 7.38 -12.46
CA ARG A 363 11.02 7.67 -13.20
C ARG A 363 12.11 8.16 -12.25
N ARG A 364 12.75 9.29 -12.53
CA ARG A 364 13.72 9.93 -11.62
C ARG A 364 13.10 11.14 -10.90
N SER A 365 11.78 11.28 -10.94
CA SER A 365 11.08 12.34 -10.22
C SER A 365 11.19 12.10 -8.72
N LYS A 366 11.74 13.07 -8.00
CA LYS A 366 11.73 13.08 -6.54
C LYS A 366 10.39 13.64 -6.07
N LEU A 367 9.71 12.89 -5.21
CA LEU A 367 8.50 13.34 -4.55
C LEU A 367 8.86 13.75 -3.12
N ASP A 368 8.44 14.95 -2.75
CA ASP A 368 8.44 15.36 -1.36
C ASP A 368 7.36 14.58 -0.61
N VAL A 369 7.71 14.06 0.57
CA VAL A 369 6.83 13.19 1.35
C VAL A 369 6.73 13.64 2.80
N MET A 370 5.64 13.24 3.41
CA MET A 370 5.36 13.34 4.84
C MET A 370 5.03 11.95 5.41
N PRO A 371 4.98 11.74 6.73
CA PRO A 371 4.51 10.48 7.30
C PRO A 371 3.07 10.15 6.85
N SER A 372 2.84 8.89 6.48
CA SER A 372 1.50 8.46 6.06
C SER A 372 0.63 8.09 7.26
N SER A 373 -0.65 8.46 7.20
CA SER A 373 -1.70 7.97 8.12
C SER A 373 -2.31 6.61 7.73
N LEU A 374 -1.86 6.00 6.63
CA LEU A 374 -2.37 4.69 6.18
C LEU A 374 -1.57 3.56 6.84
N LEU A 375 -2.29 2.57 7.38
CA LEU A 375 -1.69 1.41 8.03
C LEU A 375 -0.76 0.66 7.08
N GLY A 376 0.48 0.39 7.51
CA GLY A 376 1.51 -0.29 6.71
C GLY A 376 2.27 0.63 5.72
N MET A 377 1.78 1.84 5.49
CA MET A 377 2.48 2.86 4.69
C MET A 377 3.24 3.80 5.62
N GLN A 378 4.47 4.15 5.26
CA GLN A 378 5.37 4.95 6.08
C GLN A 378 5.41 6.41 5.63
N TYR A 379 5.20 6.67 4.34
CA TYR A 379 5.29 8.00 3.74
C TYR A 379 4.10 8.26 2.81
N CYS A 380 3.68 9.51 2.64
CA CYS A 380 2.77 9.92 1.58
C CYS A 380 3.21 11.23 0.92
N SER A 381 2.86 11.46 -0.34
CA SER A 381 3.26 12.64 -1.09
C SER A 381 2.62 13.91 -0.53
N THR A 382 3.40 15.00 -0.47
CA THR A 382 2.91 16.34 -0.08
C THR A 382 2.04 16.97 -1.16
N GLU A 383 2.31 16.64 -2.43
CA GLU A 383 1.54 17.09 -3.58
C GLU A 383 0.82 15.92 -4.27
N LYS A 384 -0.25 16.23 -5.01
CA LYS A 384 -0.99 15.23 -5.79
C LYS A 384 -0.21 14.86 -7.05
N TYR A 385 0.25 13.61 -7.15
CA TYR A 385 0.82 13.06 -8.38
C TYR A 385 -0.31 12.69 -9.34
N LYS A 386 -0.45 13.43 -10.45
CA LYS A 386 -1.52 13.21 -11.45
C LYS A 386 -2.91 13.12 -10.81
N GLY A 387 -3.20 13.98 -9.83
CA GLY A 387 -4.47 14.00 -9.10
C GLY A 387 -4.65 12.95 -8.01
N HIS A 388 -3.61 12.17 -7.67
CA HIS A 388 -3.64 11.16 -6.61
C HIS A 388 -2.67 11.50 -5.49
N THR A 389 -3.06 11.25 -4.24
CA THR A 389 -2.13 11.19 -3.11
C THR A 389 -1.42 9.84 -3.15
N VAL A 390 -0.09 9.87 -3.14
CA VAL A 390 0.73 8.66 -3.23
C VAL A 390 1.16 8.26 -1.85
N HIS A 391 0.93 7.01 -1.45
CA HIS A 391 1.39 6.45 -0.19
C HIS A 391 2.46 5.38 -0.47
N PHE A 392 3.51 5.35 0.34
CA PHE A 392 4.68 4.49 0.19
C PHE A 392 4.91 3.67 1.45
N GLY A 393 5.15 2.37 1.27
CA GLY A 393 5.58 1.43 2.28
C GLY A 393 6.80 0.64 1.80
N MET A 394 7.57 0.09 2.73
CA MET A 394 8.64 -0.86 2.41
C MET A 394 8.53 -2.03 3.38
N GLN A 395 8.57 -3.25 2.86
CA GLN A 395 8.58 -4.47 3.65
C GLN A 395 9.96 -5.13 3.54
N GLU A 396 10.64 -5.29 4.68
CA GLU A 396 11.92 -5.98 4.79
C GLU A 396 11.64 -7.47 5.01
N ASP A 397 12.02 -8.31 4.04
CA ASP A 397 11.82 -9.77 4.13
C ASP A 397 12.82 -10.35 5.13
N SER A 398 12.32 -10.85 6.26
CA SER A 398 13.15 -11.31 7.38
C SER A 398 13.63 -12.76 7.24
N ASN A 399 13.31 -13.46 6.15
CA ASN A 399 13.58 -14.88 5.97
C ASN A 399 14.43 -15.20 4.72
N SER A 400 15.63 -15.75 4.99
CA SER A 400 16.50 -16.61 4.15
C SER A 400 17.28 -16.03 2.95
N ASP A 401 18.61 -16.05 3.07
CA ASP A 401 19.66 -16.64 2.19
C ASP A 401 19.56 -16.63 0.64
N ALA A 402 18.67 -15.87 0.02
CA ALA A 402 18.71 -15.59 -1.41
C ALA A 402 18.43 -14.09 -1.64
N VAL A 403 19.34 -13.43 -2.38
CA VAL A 403 19.32 -12.04 -2.86
C VAL A 403 18.08 -11.23 -2.42
N SER A 404 18.27 -10.41 -1.38
CA SER A 404 17.25 -9.54 -0.79
C SER A 404 16.58 -8.64 -1.85
N HIS A 405 15.30 -8.86 -2.10
CA HIS A 405 14.45 -7.91 -2.81
C HIS A 405 13.44 -7.34 -1.82
N ASP A 406 13.78 -6.19 -1.22
CA ASP A 406 12.82 -5.41 -0.43
C ASP A 406 11.66 -5.01 -1.34
N ASP A 407 10.43 -5.15 -0.86
CA ASP A 407 9.26 -4.78 -1.63
C ASP A 407 8.85 -3.33 -1.41
N LEU A 408 8.76 -2.59 -2.52
CA LEU A 408 8.12 -1.29 -2.53
C LEU A 408 6.60 -1.42 -2.64
N TRP A 409 5.91 -0.98 -1.61
CA TRP A 409 4.45 -0.85 -1.62
C TRP A 409 4.09 0.58 -2.03
N VAL A 410 3.21 0.73 -3.03
CA VAL A 410 2.68 2.02 -3.47
C VAL A 410 1.16 1.96 -3.50
N CYS A 411 0.49 2.89 -2.83
CA CYS A 411 -0.96 3.06 -2.91
C CYS A 411 -1.30 4.46 -3.44
N LEU A 412 -2.08 4.53 -4.51
CA LEU A 412 -2.62 5.78 -5.04
C LEU A 412 -4.04 5.96 -4.54
N LYS A 413 -4.30 7.06 -3.84
CA LYS A 413 -5.63 7.42 -3.35
C LYS A 413 -6.14 8.66 -4.06
N LYS A 414 -7.34 8.58 -4.62
CA LYS A 414 -8.07 9.73 -5.17
C LYS A 414 -9.17 10.16 -4.19
N ASP A 415 -9.56 11.43 -4.23
CA ASP A 415 -10.56 12.03 -3.33
C ASP A 415 -11.90 11.26 -3.30
N ASP A 416 -12.25 10.55 -4.40
CA ASP A 416 -13.49 9.75 -4.55
C ASP A 416 -13.39 8.31 -4.02
N ALA A 417 -12.53 8.06 -3.02
CA ALA A 417 -12.31 6.74 -2.38
C ALA A 417 -11.83 5.61 -3.31
N THR A 418 -11.31 5.93 -4.50
CA THR A 418 -10.62 4.94 -5.35
C THR A 418 -9.18 4.78 -4.87
N THR A 419 -8.83 3.56 -4.50
CA THR A 419 -7.48 3.14 -4.11
C THR A 419 -6.92 2.17 -5.15
N LEU A 420 -5.71 2.44 -5.62
CA LEU A 420 -4.95 1.54 -6.47
C LEU A 420 -3.70 1.11 -5.72
N GLU A 421 -3.55 -0.18 -5.48
CA GLU A 421 -2.37 -0.75 -4.84
C GLU A 421 -1.47 -1.38 -5.89
N LEU A 422 -0.17 -1.12 -5.79
CA LEU A 422 0.83 -1.67 -6.69
C LEU A 422 1.01 -3.17 -6.43
N VAL A 423 0.97 -3.97 -7.49
CA VAL A 423 1.24 -5.41 -7.44
C VAL A 423 2.73 -5.65 -7.78
N PRO A 424 3.53 -6.24 -6.89
CA PRO A 424 4.95 -6.46 -7.13
C PRO A 424 5.21 -7.41 -8.32
N PRO A 425 6.21 -7.16 -9.19
CA PRO A 425 6.52 -8.00 -10.34
C PRO A 425 6.74 -9.48 -10.01
N ARG A 426 7.31 -9.80 -8.84
CA ARG A 426 7.60 -11.19 -8.47
C ARG A 426 6.33 -12.02 -8.27
N THR A 427 5.19 -11.42 -7.91
CA THR A 427 3.93 -12.16 -7.71
C THR A 427 3.32 -12.65 -9.02
N ILE A 428 3.76 -12.09 -10.15
CA ILE A 428 3.30 -12.43 -11.50
C ILE A 428 4.43 -13.02 -12.38
N SER A 429 5.66 -13.05 -11.85
CA SER A 429 6.83 -13.61 -12.53
C SER A 429 6.67 -15.12 -12.69
N GLY A 430 6.85 -15.63 -13.90
CA GLY A 430 6.60 -17.03 -14.25
C GLY A 430 5.15 -17.35 -14.65
N VAL A 431 4.20 -16.43 -14.42
CA VAL A 431 2.80 -16.54 -14.88
C VAL A 431 2.59 -15.77 -16.18
N LEU A 432 3.18 -14.57 -16.29
CA LEU A 432 3.08 -13.72 -17.48
C LEU A 432 4.40 -13.66 -18.27
N PRO A 433 4.34 -13.45 -19.61
CA PRO A 433 5.55 -13.25 -20.41
C PRO A 433 6.39 -12.07 -19.92
N TYR A 434 7.71 -12.16 -20.12
CA TYR A 434 8.69 -11.23 -19.58
C TYR A 434 8.38 -9.74 -19.86
N CYS A 435 7.90 -9.40 -21.06
CA CYS A 435 7.55 -8.03 -21.43
C CYS A 435 6.35 -7.50 -20.62
N PHE A 436 5.34 -8.34 -20.34
CA PHE A 436 4.19 -7.93 -19.54
C PHE A 436 4.55 -7.66 -18.08
N VAL A 437 5.51 -8.40 -17.52
CA VAL A 437 5.95 -8.24 -16.13
C VAL A 437 6.83 -7.00 -15.95
N ASN A 438 7.73 -6.73 -16.91
CA ASN A 438 8.77 -5.73 -16.76
C ASN A 438 8.43 -4.37 -17.40
N ASP A 439 7.70 -4.36 -18.51
CA ASP A 439 7.42 -3.14 -19.26
C ASP A 439 6.14 -2.42 -18.79
N TYR A 440 5.31 -3.08 -17.97
CA TYR A 440 4.03 -2.56 -17.48
C TYR A 440 3.97 -2.48 -15.96
N ILE A 441 3.12 -1.58 -15.45
CA ILE A 441 2.85 -1.42 -14.01
C ILE A 441 1.50 -2.06 -13.72
N HIS A 442 1.45 -2.91 -12.70
CA HIS A 442 0.25 -3.66 -12.34
C HIS A 442 -0.40 -3.05 -11.11
N TRP A 443 -1.71 -2.81 -11.20
CA TRP A 443 -2.52 -2.25 -10.13
C TRP A 443 -3.60 -3.26 -9.70
N SER A 444 -3.92 -3.30 -8.42
CA SER A 444 -4.97 -4.14 -7.87
C SER A 444 -6.36 -3.64 -8.32
N ALA A 445 -7.12 -4.46 -9.07
CA ALA A 445 -8.50 -4.18 -9.46
C ALA A 445 -9.51 -4.93 -8.57
N THR A 446 -9.42 -4.69 -7.25
CA THR A 446 -10.07 -5.52 -6.21
C THR A 446 -11.59 -5.63 -6.36
N LYS A 447 -12.30 -4.53 -6.62
CA LYS A 447 -13.76 -4.53 -6.75
C LYS A 447 -14.28 -5.42 -7.89
N ILE A 448 -13.61 -5.38 -9.05
CA ILE A 448 -14.01 -6.18 -10.21
C ILE A 448 -13.67 -7.65 -9.97
N ALA A 449 -12.51 -7.90 -9.35
CA ALA A 449 -12.11 -9.25 -8.97
C ALA A 449 -13.05 -9.87 -7.93
N GLU A 450 -13.60 -9.08 -7.01
CA GLU A 450 -14.62 -9.54 -6.05
C GLU A 450 -15.93 -9.92 -6.74
N ILE A 451 -16.43 -9.09 -7.67
CA ILE A 451 -17.65 -9.40 -8.45
C ILE A 451 -17.49 -10.71 -9.24
N LEU A 452 -16.31 -10.94 -9.80
CA LEU A 452 -16.03 -12.09 -10.65
C LEU A 452 -15.47 -13.31 -9.89
N SER A 453 -15.20 -13.16 -8.59
CA SER A 453 -14.71 -14.23 -7.73
C SER A 453 -15.58 -15.50 -7.72
N PRO A 454 -16.91 -15.48 -7.90
CA PRO A 454 -17.69 -16.71 -7.97
C PRO A 454 -17.30 -17.64 -9.13
N LEU A 455 -16.69 -17.10 -10.18
CA LEU A 455 -16.28 -17.86 -11.36
C LEU A 455 -14.81 -18.28 -11.30
N GLU A 456 -13.92 -17.35 -10.93
CA GLU A 456 -12.49 -17.52 -11.12
C GLU A 456 -11.66 -16.82 -10.03
N ALA A 457 -10.47 -17.35 -9.74
CA ALA A 457 -9.57 -16.77 -8.74
C ALA A 457 -8.98 -15.43 -9.20
N ARG A 458 -8.66 -14.53 -8.26
CA ARG A 458 -8.19 -13.17 -8.55
C ARG A 458 -6.97 -13.11 -9.50
N LEU A 459 -6.03 -14.07 -9.36
CA LEU A 459 -4.81 -14.12 -10.16
C LEU A 459 -5.03 -14.66 -11.58
N GLU A 460 -6.18 -15.29 -11.84
CA GLU A 460 -6.54 -15.89 -13.13
C GLU A 460 -7.45 -14.95 -13.96
N LEU A 461 -7.66 -13.71 -13.49
CA LEU A 461 -8.41 -12.67 -14.20
C LEU A 461 -7.45 -11.78 -14.98
N HIS A 462 -7.60 -11.74 -16.30
CA HIS A 462 -6.81 -10.88 -17.16
C HIS A 462 -7.58 -9.59 -17.45
N MET A 463 -7.16 -8.47 -16.84
CA MET A 463 -7.81 -7.17 -17.01
C MET A 463 -6.97 -6.24 -17.89
N LEU A 464 -7.51 -5.84 -19.03
CA LEU A 464 -6.86 -4.99 -20.04
C LEU A 464 -7.65 -3.69 -20.17
N ARG A 465 -7.01 -2.55 -19.95
CA ARG A 465 -7.64 -1.23 -20.16
C ARG A 465 -7.10 -0.57 -21.42
N ASP A 466 -8.00 -0.24 -22.35
CA ASP A 466 -7.66 0.52 -23.54
C ASP A 466 -7.32 1.98 -23.15
N GLN A 467 -6.17 2.48 -23.61
CA GLN A 467 -5.73 3.85 -23.30
C GLN A 467 -6.46 4.92 -24.12
N ASN A 468 -6.98 4.56 -25.31
CA ASN A 468 -7.66 5.49 -26.21
C ASN A 468 -9.14 5.64 -25.86
N THR A 469 -9.83 4.51 -25.64
CA THR A 469 -11.27 4.52 -25.31
C THR A 469 -11.53 4.52 -23.82
N GLY A 470 -10.55 4.15 -23.00
CA GLY A 470 -10.70 4.04 -21.56
C GLY A 470 -11.46 2.79 -21.09
N ASP A 471 -11.89 1.93 -22.02
CA ASP A 471 -12.69 0.73 -21.76
C ASP A 471 -11.86 -0.36 -21.08
N LEU A 472 -12.50 -1.14 -20.22
CA LEU A 472 -11.89 -2.27 -19.53
C LEU A 472 -12.43 -3.60 -20.07
N SER A 473 -11.52 -4.43 -20.56
CA SER A 473 -11.75 -5.82 -20.96
C SER A 473 -11.27 -6.75 -19.85
N VAL A 474 -12.11 -7.67 -19.41
CA VAL A 474 -11.74 -8.70 -18.42
C VAL A 474 -11.90 -10.07 -19.06
N GLU A 475 -10.84 -10.88 -19.06
CA GLU A 475 -10.83 -12.22 -19.65
C GLU A 475 -10.53 -13.29 -18.60
N MET A 476 -11.23 -14.42 -18.71
CA MET A 476 -11.03 -15.64 -17.93
C MET A 476 -10.67 -16.77 -18.90
N PRO A 477 -9.40 -16.91 -19.30
CA PRO A 477 -9.01 -17.83 -20.38
C PRO A 477 -9.44 -19.27 -20.14
N ARG A 478 -9.31 -19.77 -18.91
CA ARG A 478 -9.67 -21.15 -18.54
C ARG A 478 -11.16 -21.45 -18.71
N LEU A 479 -12.01 -20.48 -18.41
CA LEU A 479 -13.47 -20.59 -18.55
C LEU A 479 -13.98 -20.13 -19.91
N GLN A 480 -13.10 -19.58 -20.76
CA GLN A 480 -13.43 -18.99 -22.06
C GLN A 480 -14.50 -17.89 -21.96
N LEU A 481 -14.48 -17.13 -20.87
CA LEU A 481 -15.38 -16.00 -20.63
C LEU A 481 -14.63 -14.68 -20.77
N GLY A 482 -15.34 -13.68 -21.29
CA GLY A 482 -14.88 -12.32 -21.41
C GLY A 482 -15.98 -11.34 -21.03
N PHE A 483 -15.59 -10.27 -20.35
CA PHE A 483 -16.44 -9.18 -19.92
C PHE A 483 -15.88 -7.84 -20.37
N GLU A 484 -16.75 -6.86 -20.54
CA GLU A 484 -16.38 -5.52 -21.00
C GLU A 484 -17.11 -4.45 -20.19
N ILE A 485 -16.38 -3.41 -19.81
CA ILE A 485 -16.87 -2.25 -19.09
C ILE A 485 -16.48 -1.01 -19.88
N LYS A 486 -17.47 -0.22 -20.29
CA LYS A 486 -17.22 1.02 -21.03
C LYS A 486 -16.88 2.16 -20.10
N GLN A 487 -16.04 3.09 -20.57
CA GLN A 487 -15.67 4.26 -19.77
C GLN A 487 -16.91 5.08 -19.36
N GLY A 488 -17.07 5.30 -18.05
CA GLY A 488 -18.18 6.07 -17.47
C GLY A 488 -19.45 5.27 -17.17
N GLU A 489 -19.49 3.99 -17.54
CA GLU A 489 -20.61 3.10 -17.24
C GLU A 489 -20.35 2.21 -16.02
N SER A 490 -21.42 1.80 -15.34
CA SER A 490 -21.38 0.82 -14.24
C SER A 490 -21.72 -0.60 -14.68
N LEU A 491 -22.05 -0.80 -15.95
CA LEU A 491 -22.50 -2.08 -16.51
C LEU A 491 -21.32 -2.93 -16.98
N ILE A 492 -21.26 -4.16 -16.47
CA ILE A 492 -20.28 -5.17 -16.88
C ILE A 492 -20.97 -6.12 -17.86
N ARG A 493 -20.66 -6.04 -19.15
CA ARG A 493 -21.30 -6.82 -20.21
C ARG A 493 -20.55 -8.09 -20.51
N SER A 494 -21.27 -9.18 -20.78
CA SER A 494 -20.65 -10.43 -21.23
C SER A 494 -20.40 -10.42 -22.74
N ARG A 495 -19.24 -10.93 -23.17
CA ARG A 495 -18.93 -11.12 -24.60
C ARG A 495 -19.58 -12.38 -25.18
N GLN A 496 -19.66 -13.45 -24.41
CA GLN A 496 -20.22 -14.74 -24.82
C GLN A 496 -21.75 -14.73 -24.78
N PHE A 497 -22.33 -14.05 -23.80
CA PHE A 497 -23.78 -13.87 -23.66
C PHE A 497 -24.16 -12.47 -24.13
N ARG A 498 -24.23 -12.29 -25.46
CA ARG A 498 -24.53 -10.99 -26.09
C ARG A 498 -25.85 -10.42 -25.60
N GLY A 499 -25.86 -9.12 -25.31
CA GLY A 499 -27.03 -8.41 -24.77
C GLY A 499 -27.27 -8.65 -23.28
N MET A 500 -26.37 -9.36 -22.59
CA MET A 500 -26.47 -9.60 -21.15
C MET A 500 -25.35 -8.90 -20.37
N CYS A 501 -25.73 -8.39 -19.21
CA CYS A 501 -24.83 -7.78 -18.24
C CYS A 501 -24.93 -8.47 -16.88
N ILE A 502 -23.93 -8.27 -16.03
CA ILE A 502 -23.97 -8.80 -14.65
C ILE A 502 -25.13 -8.13 -13.91
N ASP A 503 -26.00 -8.96 -13.33
CA ASP A 503 -27.17 -8.51 -12.59
C ASP A 503 -26.74 -7.95 -11.22
N SER A 504 -27.30 -6.81 -10.80
CA SER A 504 -27.09 -6.31 -9.43
C SER A 504 -27.75 -7.24 -8.41
N LYS A 505 -28.82 -7.94 -8.80
CA LYS A 505 -29.49 -8.97 -7.99
C LYS A 505 -28.86 -10.33 -8.27
N GLN A 506 -27.90 -10.73 -7.44
CA GLN A 506 -27.29 -12.07 -7.51
C GLN A 506 -28.13 -13.20 -6.88
N THR A 507 -29.33 -12.89 -6.36
CA THR A 507 -30.23 -13.87 -5.77
C THR A 507 -31.05 -14.60 -6.84
N VAL A 508 -31.05 -15.93 -6.76
CA VAL A 508 -31.76 -16.82 -7.70
C VAL A 508 -33.07 -17.33 -7.10
N GLY A 509 -33.11 -17.55 -5.79
CA GLY A 509 -34.22 -18.27 -5.14
C GLY A 509 -34.07 -19.80 -5.17
N SER A 510 -32.99 -20.33 -5.74
CA SER A 510 -32.56 -21.73 -5.64
C SER A 510 -31.04 -21.81 -5.50
N LEU A 511 -30.50 -23.02 -5.29
CA LEU A 511 -29.08 -23.27 -5.02
C LEU A 511 -28.58 -22.44 -3.83
N LEU A 512 -29.37 -22.46 -2.75
CA LEU A 512 -29.08 -21.75 -1.50
C LEU A 512 -27.91 -22.43 -0.79
N GLY A 513 -26.86 -21.68 -0.48
CA GLY A 513 -25.61 -22.25 0.04
C GLY A 513 -24.58 -22.60 -1.02
N PHE A 514 -24.87 -22.41 -2.32
CA PHE A 514 -23.88 -22.56 -3.38
C PHE A 514 -23.25 -21.21 -3.76
N SER A 515 -21.95 -21.01 -3.62
CA SER A 515 -21.31 -19.69 -3.82
C SER A 515 -20.70 -19.48 -5.20
N SER A 516 -20.30 -20.53 -5.92
CA SER A 516 -19.67 -20.43 -7.25
C SER A 516 -20.69 -20.23 -8.38
N LYS A 517 -21.45 -19.13 -8.32
CA LYS A 517 -22.43 -18.76 -9.35
C LYS A 517 -22.43 -17.26 -9.62
N LEU A 518 -22.60 -16.87 -10.88
CA LEU A 518 -22.75 -15.48 -11.30
C LEU A 518 -24.05 -15.32 -12.10
N VAL A 519 -24.88 -14.36 -11.74
CA VAL A 519 -26.15 -14.08 -12.42
C VAL A 519 -25.96 -12.95 -13.43
N LEU A 520 -26.46 -13.20 -14.64
CA LEU A 520 -26.59 -12.24 -15.72
C LEU A 520 -28.06 -11.89 -15.93
N ARG A 521 -28.33 -10.67 -16.41
CA ARG A 521 -29.64 -10.22 -16.88
C ARG A 521 -29.52 -9.66 -18.29
N ASP A 522 -30.57 -9.80 -19.08
CA ASP A 522 -30.69 -9.12 -20.37
C ASP A 522 -30.78 -7.59 -20.18
N GLU A 523 -30.15 -6.83 -21.08
CA GLU A 523 -30.16 -5.38 -21.05
C GLU A 523 -31.52 -4.80 -21.48
N ALA A 524 -32.28 -5.51 -22.31
CA ALA A 524 -33.60 -5.08 -22.78
C ALA A 524 -34.75 -5.62 -21.91
N ASP A 525 -34.60 -6.83 -21.35
CA ASP A 525 -35.61 -7.47 -20.50
C ASP A 525 -35.01 -7.96 -19.17
N GLU A 526 -35.21 -7.19 -18.11
CA GLU A 526 -34.64 -7.51 -16.79
C GLU A 526 -35.17 -8.83 -16.19
N GLN A 527 -36.30 -9.35 -16.68
CA GLN A 527 -36.83 -10.66 -16.25
C GLN A 527 -36.07 -11.83 -16.89
N ASN A 528 -35.41 -11.60 -18.04
CA ASN A 528 -34.63 -12.61 -18.72
C ASN A 528 -33.25 -12.76 -18.05
N ARG A 529 -33.16 -13.67 -17.08
CA ARG A 529 -31.96 -13.88 -16.25
C ARG A 529 -31.32 -15.24 -16.47
N LYS A 530 -29.99 -15.29 -16.47
CA LYS A 530 -29.19 -16.51 -16.60
C LYS A 530 -28.20 -16.65 -15.46
N ILE A 531 -27.94 -17.89 -15.05
CA ILE A 531 -26.93 -18.22 -14.06
C ILE A 531 -25.76 -18.90 -14.77
N LEU A 532 -24.56 -18.42 -14.50
CA LEU A 532 -23.31 -19.01 -14.91
C LEU A 532 -22.70 -19.76 -13.74
N ILE A 533 -22.45 -21.05 -13.93
CA ILE A 533 -21.83 -21.93 -12.93
C ILE A 533 -20.59 -22.61 -13.54
N PRO A 534 -19.38 -22.44 -12.98
CA PRO A 534 -18.21 -23.19 -13.40
C PRO A 534 -18.43 -24.69 -13.22
N GLN A 535 -18.08 -25.50 -14.22
CA GLN A 535 -18.18 -26.96 -14.12
C GLN A 535 -16.87 -27.54 -13.61
N GLY A 536 -16.81 -27.90 -12.34
CA GLY A 536 -15.64 -28.51 -11.70
C GLY A 536 -16.02 -29.32 -10.46
N THR A 537 -15.02 -29.72 -9.68
CA THR A 537 -15.24 -30.46 -8.43
C THR A 537 -15.85 -29.55 -7.37
N ILE A 538 -16.91 -30.01 -6.72
CA ILE A 538 -17.59 -29.29 -5.65
C ILE A 538 -16.98 -29.66 -4.31
N SER A 539 -16.55 -28.66 -3.57
CA SER A 539 -16.12 -28.76 -2.17
C SER A 539 -17.14 -28.06 -1.28
N TRP A 540 -17.33 -28.55 -0.06
CA TRP A 540 -18.30 -27.99 0.87
C TRP A 540 -17.74 -27.90 2.29
N LEU A 541 -18.28 -26.93 3.03
CA LEU A 541 -18.01 -26.73 4.46
C LEU A 541 -19.32 -26.50 5.19
N GLU A 542 -19.37 -26.92 6.46
CA GLU A 542 -20.51 -26.62 7.32
C GLU A 542 -20.41 -25.17 7.82
N ARG A 543 -21.43 -24.35 7.53
CA ARG A 543 -21.48 -22.95 7.97
C ARG A 543 -22.51 -22.80 9.08
N LYS A 544 -22.06 -22.28 10.22
CA LYS A 544 -22.91 -21.94 11.38
C LYS A 544 -23.49 -20.54 11.22
N PHE A 545 -24.81 -20.42 11.26
CA PHE A 545 -25.52 -19.15 11.31
C PHE A 545 -25.99 -18.92 12.75
N ALA A 546 -25.53 -17.82 13.35
CA ALA A 546 -25.62 -17.51 14.79
C ALA A 546 -26.85 -18.11 15.51
N CYS A 547 -28.06 -17.78 15.05
CA CYS A 547 -29.33 -18.23 15.63
C CYS A 547 -30.18 -19.12 14.70
N PHE A 548 -29.72 -19.43 13.48
CA PHE A 548 -30.51 -20.11 12.45
C PHE A 548 -30.05 -21.55 12.15
N GLY A 549 -29.08 -22.07 12.90
CA GLY A 549 -28.57 -23.44 12.74
C GLY A 549 -27.40 -23.53 11.75
N THR A 550 -27.25 -24.69 11.11
CA THR A 550 -26.18 -24.95 10.14
C THR A 550 -26.74 -25.18 8.75
N HIS A 551 -26.05 -24.64 7.74
CA HIS A 551 -26.29 -24.95 6.33
C HIS A 551 -24.96 -25.13 5.60
N VAL A 552 -25.00 -25.88 4.50
CA VAL A 552 -23.82 -26.17 3.70
C VAL A 552 -23.42 -24.93 2.89
N ASP A 553 -22.14 -24.59 2.89
CA ASP A 553 -21.52 -23.64 1.96
C ASP A 553 -20.70 -24.44 0.94
N ALA A 554 -21.26 -24.62 -0.25
CA ALA A 554 -20.69 -25.39 -1.34
C ALA A 554 -20.13 -24.45 -2.42
N SER A 555 -18.95 -24.77 -2.93
CA SER A 555 -18.26 -24.01 -3.97
C SER A 555 -17.50 -24.94 -4.90
N VAL A 556 -17.23 -24.47 -6.11
CA VAL A 556 -16.35 -25.14 -7.06
C VAL A 556 -14.93 -24.77 -6.72
N THR A 557 -14.06 -25.77 -6.58
CA THR A 557 -12.64 -25.53 -6.32
C THR A 557 -12.02 -24.80 -7.53
N TYR A 558 -11.38 -23.64 -7.30
CA TYR A 558 -10.66 -22.92 -8.34
C TYR A 558 -9.59 -23.80 -9.01
N GLY A 559 -9.29 -23.55 -10.28
CA GLY A 559 -8.34 -24.37 -11.05
C GLY A 559 -9.00 -25.52 -11.80
N ASN A 560 -10.05 -26.11 -11.24
CA ASN A 560 -10.60 -27.38 -11.73
C ASN A 560 -11.67 -27.25 -12.83
N ALA A 561 -12.22 -26.06 -13.03
CA ALA A 561 -13.23 -25.83 -14.05
C ALA A 561 -12.63 -25.30 -15.35
N ASN A 562 -12.96 -25.93 -16.48
CA ASN A 562 -12.52 -25.53 -17.83
C ASN A 562 -13.66 -25.02 -18.73
N ARG A 563 -14.87 -24.95 -18.18
CA ARG A 563 -16.07 -24.48 -18.87
C ARG A 563 -17.10 -24.01 -17.88
N VAL A 564 -18.10 -23.29 -18.38
CA VAL A 564 -19.23 -22.79 -17.59
C VAL A 564 -20.52 -23.37 -18.13
N GLN A 565 -21.38 -23.81 -17.21
CA GLN A 565 -22.76 -24.19 -17.48
C GLN A 565 -23.65 -22.96 -17.30
N ALA A 566 -24.49 -22.70 -18.30
CA ALA A 566 -25.45 -21.61 -18.25
C ALA A 566 -26.86 -22.18 -18.08
N TYR A 567 -27.56 -21.72 -17.04
CA TYR A 567 -28.95 -22.10 -16.76
C TYR A 567 -29.85 -20.88 -16.86
N GLN A 568 -30.94 -20.98 -17.60
CA GLN A 568 -31.95 -19.93 -17.68
C GLN A 568 -32.84 -20.00 -16.43
N ILE A 569 -33.05 -18.85 -15.77
CA ILE A 569 -34.03 -18.75 -14.68
C ILE A 569 -35.41 -18.61 -15.31
N ASP A 570 -36.31 -19.52 -14.94
CA ASP A 570 -37.72 -19.51 -15.35
C ASP A 570 -38.57 -19.38 -14.09
N ASP A 571 -38.92 -18.13 -13.74
CA ASP A 571 -39.73 -17.82 -12.56
C ASP A 571 -41.19 -18.26 -12.72
N LEU A 572 -41.68 -18.47 -13.96
CA LEU A 572 -43.05 -18.90 -14.23
C LEU A 572 -43.24 -20.39 -13.96
N LEU A 573 -42.30 -21.21 -14.44
CA LEU A 573 -42.30 -22.66 -14.21
C LEU A 573 -41.56 -23.04 -12.91
N GLY A 574 -40.89 -22.09 -12.26
CA GLY A 574 -40.15 -22.32 -11.02
C GLY A 574 -38.96 -23.26 -11.23
N GLN A 575 -38.20 -23.09 -12.32
CA GLN A 575 -37.13 -24.03 -12.65
C GLN A 575 -35.87 -23.34 -13.19
N LEU A 576 -34.75 -24.05 -13.08
CA LEU A 576 -33.50 -23.71 -13.74
C LEU A 576 -33.37 -24.55 -15.01
N LYS A 577 -33.60 -23.92 -16.16
CA LYS A 577 -33.61 -24.61 -17.45
C LYS A 577 -32.18 -24.78 -17.97
N ASP A 578 -31.79 -26.05 -18.13
CA ASP A 578 -30.47 -26.46 -18.61
C ASP A 578 -30.28 -26.31 -20.13
N SER A 579 -29.06 -26.59 -20.60
CA SER A 579 -28.68 -26.52 -22.02
C SER A 579 -29.22 -27.67 -22.90
N GLY A 580 -29.98 -28.60 -22.33
CA GLY A 580 -30.47 -29.83 -22.98
C GLY A 580 -29.47 -31.00 -22.91
N LYS A 581 -28.22 -30.73 -22.52
CA LYS A 581 -27.18 -31.76 -22.39
C LYS A 581 -27.31 -32.51 -21.06
N ILE A 582 -27.09 -33.82 -21.10
CA ILE A 582 -27.18 -34.66 -19.90
C ILE A 582 -26.18 -34.24 -18.82
N GLU A 583 -24.96 -33.85 -19.18
CA GLU A 583 -23.96 -33.36 -18.22
C GLU A 583 -24.43 -32.10 -17.49
N SER A 584 -25.15 -31.22 -18.19
CA SER A 584 -25.71 -29.98 -17.62
C SER A 584 -26.78 -30.30 -16.58
N LYS A 585 -27.65 -31.29 -16.86
CA LYS A 585 -28.68 -31.79 -15.93
C LYS A 585 -28.08 -32.48 -14.72
N LEU A 586 -27.15 -33.40 -14.94
CA LEU A 586 -26.51 -34.14 -13.85
C LEU A 586 -25.72 -33.23 -12.92
N TYR A 587 -25.00 -32.25 -13.48
CA TYR A 587 -24.29 -31.27 -12.66
C TYR A 587 -25.24 -30.40 -11.83
N LEU A 588 -26.38 -29.98 -12.42
CA LEU A 588 -27.41 -29.26 -11.68
C LEU A 588 -28.01 -30.12 -10.56
N ALA A 589 -28.30 -31.39 -10.83
CA ALA A 589 -28.79 -32.36 -9.82
C ALA A 589 -27.78 -32.54 -8.67
N LEU A 590 -26.49 -32.65 -9.00
CA LEU A 590 -25.43 -32.75 -8.00
C LEU A 590 -25.42 -31.52 -7.08
N ILE A 591 -25.49 -30.30 -7.65
CA ILE A 591 -25.50 -29.07 -6.84
C ILE A 591 -26.74 -29.04 -5.95
N HIS A 592 -27.94 -29.29 -6.49
CA HIS A 592 -29.17 -29.33 -5.68
C HIS A 592 -29.06 -30.33 -4.52
N ALA A 593 -28.59 -31.55 -4.78
CA ALA A 593 -28.41 -32.57 -3.75
C ALA A 593 -27.42 -32.11 -2.66
N THR A 594 -26.26 -31.56 -3.05
CA THR A 594 -25.24 -31.08 -2.09
C THR A 594 -25.73 -29.94 -1.22
N THR A 595 -26.58 -29.05 -1.75
CA THR A 595 -27.12 -27.89 -1.02
C THR A 595 -28.50 -28.11 -0.44
N SER A 596 -28.91 -29.37 -0.25
CA SER A 596 -30.23 -29.68 0.27
C SER A 596 -30.43 -29.24 1.73
N HIS A 597 -31.64 -28.81 2.07
CA HIS A 597 -32.06 -28.35 3.39
C HIS A 597 -33.51 -28.76 3.67
N CYS A 598 -33.96 -28.66 4.93
CA CYS A 598 -35.33 -29.04 5.29
C CYS A 598 -36.41 -28.11 4.72
N LEU A 599 -36.04 -26.88 4.37
CA LEU A 599 -36.94 -25.91 3.77
C LEU A 599 -36.83 -25.96 2.24
N PRO A 600 -37.95 -26.09 1.53
CA PRO A 600 -37.98 -25.96 0.08
C PRO A 600 -37.46 -24.59 -0.39
N ASP A 601 -36.74 -24.55 -1.50
CA ASP A 601 -36.23 -23.30 -2.03
C ASP A 601 -37.36 -22.42 -2.65
N PRO A 602 -37.26 -21.09 -2.60
CA PRO A 602 -38.30 -20.19 -3.11
C PRO A 602 -38.68 -20.35 -4.58
N LEU A 603 -37.75 -20.79 -5.45
CA LEU A 603 -37.96 -20.88 -6.89
C LEU A 603 -38.64 -22.19 -7.28
N THR A 604 -38.04 -23.33 -6.90
CA THR A 604 -38.53 -24.68 -7.25
C THR A 604 -39.63 -25.19 -6.34
N ARG A 605 -39.77 -24.58 -5.15
CA ARG A 605 -40.69 -25.02 -4.09
C ARG A 605 -40.43 -26.46 -3.65
N ARG A 606 -39.22 -26.95 -3.88
CA ARG A 606 -38.74 -28.29 -3.49
C ARG A 606 -37.45 -28.17 -2.71
N THR A 607 -37.14 -29.17 -1.90
CA THR A 607 -35.83 -29.31 -1.30
C THR A 607 -34.79 -29.69 -2.36
N GLY A 608 -33.51 -29.46 -2.06
CA GLY A 608 -32.44 -29.81 -2.99
C GLY A 608 -32.40 -31.30 -3.36
N THR A 609 -32.68 -32.18 -2.39
CA THR A 609 -32.74 -33.64 -2.62
C THR A 609 -33.92 -34.02 -3.52
N GLU A 610 -35.10 -33.43 -3.29
CA GLU A 610 -36.27 -33.66 -4.13
C GLU A 610 -36.02 -33.20 -5.57
N GLN A 611 -35.50 -31.99 -5.75
CA GLN A 611 -35.16 -31.46 -7.07
C GLN A 611 -34.12 -32.33 -7.79
N ALA A 612 -33.11 -32.83 -7.07
CA ALA A 612 -32.11 -33.73 -7.63
C ALA A 612 -32.73 -35.07 -8.08
N LEU A 613 -33.59 -35.67 -7.26
CA LEU A 613 -34.30 -36.92 -7.60
C LEU A 613 -35.26 -36.74 -8.78
N GLU A 614 -35.92 -35.59 -8.88
CA GLU A 614 -36.75 -35.26 -10.05
C GLU A 614 -35.91 -35.17 -11.33
N ILE A 615 -34.76 -34.51 -11.29
CA ILE A 615 -33.86 -34.41 -12.44
C ILE A 615 -33.37 -35.81 -12.86
N LEU A 616 -32.93 -36.64 -11.90
CA LEU A 616 -32.50 -38.03 -12.15
C LEU A 616 -33.63 -38.91 -12.68
N GLY A 617 -34.85 -38.70 -12.18
CA GLY A 617 -36.07 -39.39 -12.59
C GLY A 617 -36.63 -38.93 -13.95
N SER A 618 -36.15 -37.80 -14.48
CA SER A 618 -36.62 -37.23 -15.74
C SER A 618 -36.36 -38.16 -16.93
N ALA A 619 -37.27 -38.14 -17.91
CA ALA A 619 -37.11 -38.93 -19.14
C ALA A 619 -35.81 -38.60 -19.89
N ALA A 620 -35.33 -37.36 -19.80
CA ALA A 620 -34.09 -36.94 -20.45
C ALA A 620 -32.84 -37.64 -19.89
N VAL A 621 -32.81 -37.92 -18.58
CA VAL A 621 -31.71 -38.67 -17.94
C VAL A 621 -31.92 -40.17 -18.09
N ARG A 622 -33.16 -40.66 -17.94
CA ARG A 622 -33.48 -42.10 -17.98
C ARG A 622 -33.40 -42.74 -19.37
N SER A 623 -33.60 -41.96 -20.43
CA SER A 623 -33.60 -42.45 -21.83
C SER A 623 -32.25 -42.28 -22.52
N ALA A 624 -31.19 -41.89 -21.79
CA ALA A 624 -29.88 -41.68 -22.37
C ALA A 624 -29.23 -43.03 -22.74
N GLY A 625 -29.10 -43.29 -24.05
CA GLY A 625 -28.48 -44.53 -24.55
C GLY A 625 -26.97 -44.58 -24.35
N PHE A 626 -26.28 -43.45 -24.54
CA PHE A 626 -24.83 -43.32 -24.38
C PHE A 626 -24.49 -42.21 -23.37
N MET A 627 -23.61 -42.51 -22.41
CA MET A 627 -23.14 -41.56 -21.40
C MET A 627 -21.65 -41.27 -21.56
N SER A 628 -21.28 -39.99 -21.52
CA SER A 628 -19.87 -39.57 -21.52
C SER A 628 -19.20 -39.92 -20.18
N GLN A 629 -17.86 -40.06 -20.17
CA GLN A 629 -17.11 -40.30 -18.93
C GLN A 629 -17.36 -39.20 -17.88
N THR A 630 -17.57 -37.96 -18.33
CA THR A 630 -17.93 -36.84 -17.45
C THR A 630 -19.30 -37.03 -16.80
N ALA A 631 -20.31 -37.48 -17.56
CA ALA A 631 -21.63 -37.81 -17.01
C ALA A 631 -21.54 -38.96 -16.00
N MET A 632 -20.75 -39.99 -16.30
CA MET A 632 -20.51 -41.14 -15.41
C MET A 632 -19.86 -40.72 -14.09
N SER A 633 -18.85 -39.83 -14.14
CA SER A 633 -18.21 -39.27 -12.94
C SER A 633 -19.15 -38.38 -12.11
N MET A 634 -20.06 -37.65 -12.76
CA MET A 634 -21.10 -36.90 -12.04
C MET A 634 -22.09 -37.83 -11.33
N LEU A 635 -22.52 -38.91 -11.99
CA LEU A 635 -23.39 -39.93 -11.37
C LEU A 635 -22.71 -40.59 -10.17
N GLU A 636 -21.43 -40.95 -10.30
CA GLU A 636 -20.63 -41.45 -9.19
C GLU A 636 -20.62 -40.46 -8.01
N SER A 637 -20.36 -39.19 -8.29
CA SER A 637 -20.36 -38.11 -7.28
C SER A 637 -21.72 -37.96 -6.60
N ILE A 638 -22.83 -38.04 -7.35
CA ILE A 638 -24.19 -37.99 -6.81
C ILE A 638 -24.46 -39.19 -5.90
N SER A 639 -24.09 -40.40 -6.34
CA SER A 639 -24.28 -41.62 -5.55
C SER A 639 -23.46 -41.61 -4.25
N ALA A 640 -22.28 -40.97 -4.27
CA ALA A 640 -21.39 -40.85 -3.12
C ALA A 640 -21.92 -39.90 -2.04
N LEU A 641 -22.95 -39.09 -2.34
CA LEU A 641 -23.66 -38.31 -1.32
C LEU A 641 -24.50 -39.20 -0.41
N SER A 642 -24.95 -40.37 -0.87
CA SER A 642 -25.73 -41.30 -0.05
C SER A 642 -24.85 -41.95 1.04
N PRO A 643 -25.41 -42.25 2.24
CA PRO A 643 -24.68 -42.91 3.30
C PRO A 643 -24.30 -44.34 2.90
N ALA A 644 -23.07 -44.74 3.21
CA ALA A 644 -22.64 -46.12 3.01
C ALA A 644 -23.22 -47.02 4.12
N ARG A 645 -23.70 -48.21 3.75
CA ARG A 645 -24.40 -49.13 4.65
C ARG A 645 -23.87 -50.55 4.46
N HIS A 646 -23.42 -51.17 5.55
CA HIS A 646 -22.90 -52.54 5.58
C HIS A 646 -23.30 -53.27 6.86
N TYR A 647 -23.12 -54.59 6.89
CA TYR A 647 -23.32 -55.42 8.06
C TYR A 647 -22.08 -55.46 8.98
N TYR A 648 -22.31 -55.56 10.29
CA TYR A 648 -21.28 -55.82 11.29
C TYR A 648 -21.71 -56.95 12.25
N PRO A 649 -20.83 -57.95 12.51
CA PRO A 649 -19.63 -58.28 11.73
C PRO A 649 -19.95 -58.58 10.26
N GLN A 650 -19.01 -58.42 9.33
CA GLN A 650 -19.32 -58.51 7.88
C GLN A 650 -19.87 -59.88 7.45
N GLU A 651 -19.44 -60.94 8.14
CA GLU A 651 -19.88 -62.32 7.91
C GLU A 651 -21.25 -62.64 8.54
N GLU A 652 -21.75 -61.76 9.42
CA GLU A 652 -23.00 -61.94 10.15
C GLU A 652 -23.97 -60.78 9.85
N ARG A 653 -25.15 -61.08 9.29
CA ARG A 653 -26.20 -60.09 9.06
C ARG A 653 -26.91 -59.63 10.34
N ALA A 654 -26.16 -59.45 11.42
CA ALA A 654 -26.65 -59.21 12.77
C ALA A 654 -26.94 -57.73 13.06
N MET A 655 -26.08 -56.81 12.60
CA MET A 655 -26.20 -55.37 12.86
C MET A 655 -25.88 -54.53 11.63
N GLN A 656 -26.55 -53.39 11.46
CA GLN A 656 -26.25 -52.39 10.43
C GLN A 656 -25.26 -51.35 10.96
N VAL A 657 -24.23 -51.04 10.16
CA VAL A 657 -23.36 -49.88 10.34
C VAL A 657 -23.61 -48.89 9.20
N VAL A 658 -23.79 -47.61 9.55
CA VAL A 658 -24.02 -46.52 8.60
C VAL A 658 -22.88 -45.52 8.69
N SER A 659 -22.24 -45.25 7.56
CA SER A 659 -21.17 -44.24 7.45
C SER A 659 -21.72 -43.01 6.74
N TRP A 660 -21.85 -41.92 7.51
CA TRP A 660 -22.26 -40.62 7.00
C TRP A 660 -21.04 -39.81 6.59
N SER A 661 -21.18 -39.04 5.51
CA SER A 661 -20.18 -38.05 5.09
C SER A 661 -20.16 -36.89 6.08
N PRO A 662 -18.98 -36.54 6.64
CA PRO A 662 -18.87 -35.40 7.55
C PRO A 662 -19.11 -34.10 6.80
N GLY A 663 -19.76 -33.13 7.46
CA GLY A 663 -19.98 -31.78 6.92
C GLY A 663 -21.14 -31.64 5.91
N LEU A 664 -21.81 -32.73 5.53
CA LEU A 664 -23.09 -32.69 4.80
C LEU A 664 -24.25 -32.92 5.75
N SER A 665 -25.35 -32.19 5.55
CA SER A 665 -26.60 -32.43 6.26
C SER A 665 -27.11 -33.85 6.01
N PHE A 666 -27.71 -34.49 7.02
CA PHE A 666 -28.35 -35.79 6.86
C PHE A 666 -29.46 -35.77 5.79
N LEU A 667 -30.04 -34.59 5.50
CA LEU A 667 -31.07 -34.39 4.48
C LEU A 667 -30.50 -34.41 3.04
N ALA A 668 -29.23 -34.04 2.87
CA ALA A 668 -28.53 -34.13 1.59
C ALA A 668 -28.08 -35.57 1.28
N GLN A 669 -27.96 -36.40 2.32
CA GLN A 669 -27.45 -37.77 2.24
C GLN A 669 -28.59 -38.79 2.18
N ASP A 670 -29.34 -38.78 1.08
CA ASP A 670 -30.51 -39.65 0.89
C ASP A 670 -30.17 -40.91 0.08
N SER A 671 -30.58 -42.09 0.57
CA SER A 671 -30.28 -43.38 -0.07
C SER A 671 -30.94 -43.58 -1.44
N ARG A 672 -31.99 -42.80 -1.76
CA ARG A 672 -32.66 -42.84 -3.07
C ARG A 672 -31.79 -42.28 -4.19
N LEU A 673 -30.84 -41.39 -3.88
CA LEU A 673 -29.87 -40.90 -4.87
C LEU A 673 -29.01 -42.07 -5.39
N TYR A 674 -28.48 -42.90 -4.48
CA TYR A 674 -27.74 -44.11 -4.84
C TYR A 674 -28.60 -45.07 -5.67
N LYS A 675 -29.84 -45.36 -5.25
CA LYS A 675 -30.75 -46.24 -6.00
C LYS A 675 -31.03 -45.69 -7.40
N ALA A 676 -31.35 -44.40 -7.53
CA ALA A 676 -31.62 -43.75 -8.81
C ALA A 676 -30.40 -43.82 -9.74
N VAL A 677 -29.20 -43.53 -9.23
CA VAL A 677 -27.95 -43.62 -10.01
C VAL A 677 -27.69 -45.05 -10.46
N ARG A 678 -27.82 -46.04 -9.57
CA ARG A 678 -27.63 -47.45 -9.92
C ARG A 678 -28.61 -47.88 -11.02
N ASP A 679 -29.89 -47.55 -10.89
CA ASP A 679 -30.91 -47.90 -11.89
C ASP A 679 -30.64 -47.22 -13.26
N ILE A 680 -30.03 -46.02 -13.26
CA ILE A 680 -29.56 -45.33 -14.48
C ILE A 680 -28.37 -46.09 -15.10
N LEU A 681 -27.38 -46.47 -14.31
CA LEU A 681 -26.19 -47.19 -14.77
C LEU A 681 -26.53 -48.59 -15.29
N GLU A 682 -27.42 -49.32 -14.62
CA GLU A 682 -27.90 -50.64 -15.05
C GLU A 682 -28.61 -50.56 -16.41
N ARG A 683 -29.41 -49.52 -16.64
CA ARG A 683 -30.05 -49.28 -17.95
C ARG A 683 -29.03 -48.90 -19.02
N ALA A 684 -28.07 -48.04 -18.70
CA ALA A 684 -27.00 -47.67 -19.62
C ALA A 684 -26.18 -48.91 -20.04
N GLU A 685 -25.87 -49.80 -19.09
CA GLU A 685 -25.17 -51.06 -19.36
C GLU A 685 -26.04 -52.01 -20.20
N ALA A 686 -27.34 -52.13 -19.89
CA ALA A 686 -28.28 -52.93 -20.68
C ALA A 686 -28.45 -52.39 -22.11
N ALA A 687 -28.31 -51.09 -22.32
CA ALA A 687 -28.35 -50.44 -23.63
C ALA A 687 -26.99 -50.41 -24.35
N ARG A 688 -25.90 -50.87 -23.71
CA ARG A 688 -24.53 -50.78 -24.25
C ARG A 688 -24.37 -51.46 -25.61
N PHE A 689 -25.15 -52.50 -25.88
CA PHE A 689 -25.13 -53.20 -27.18
C PHE A 689 -25.52 -52.30 -28.37
N LEU A 690 -26.26 -51.21 -28.14
CA LEU A 690 -26.62 -50.22 -29.17
C LEU A 690 -25.44 -49.30 -29.53
N HIS A 691 -24.38 -49.28 -28.72
CA HIS A 691 -23.22 -48.38 -28.85
C HIS A 691 -21.88 -49.12 -28.78
N PRO A 692 -21.59 -50.09 -29.68
CA PRO A 692 -20.43 -50.98 -29.59
C PRO A 692 -19.07 -50.31 -29.78
N THR A 693 -19.02 -49.13 -30.40
CA THR A 693 -17.77 -48.38 -30.67
C THR A 693 -17.38 -47.41 -29.57
N ALA A 694 -18.19 -47.25 -28.53
CA ALA A 694 -17.92 -46.28 -27.48
C ALA A 694 -17.26 -46.96 -26.28
N ALA A 695 -15.95 -46.76 -26.14
CA ALA A 695 -15.19 -47.25 -25.00
C ALA A 695 -15.39 -46.29 -23.81
N THR A 696 -16.24 -46.69 -22.87
CA THR A 696 -16.40 -46.02 -21.56
C THR A 696 -15.99 -46.99 -20.45
N ASP A 697 -15.25 -46.48 -19.46
CA ASP A 697 -14.88 -47.28 -18.30
C ASP A 697 -16.10 -47.55 -17.42
N VAL A 698 -16.25 -48.79 -16.97
CA VAL A 698 -17.33 -49.18 -16.06
C VAL A 698 -17.08 -48.55 -14.69
N VAL A 699 -17.94 -47.60 -14.30
CA VAL A 699 -17.91 -47.02 -12.95
C VAL A 699 -18.39 -48.07 -11.95
N LYS A 700 -17.50 -48.45 -11.03
CA LYS A 700 -17.86 -49.31 -9.89
C LYS A 700 -18.30 -48.41 -8.74
N LEU A 701 -19.62 -48.37 -8.50
CA LEU A 701 -20.16 -47.76 -7.30
C LEU A 701 -19.55 -48.41 -6.04
N LYS A 702 -19.33 -47.63 -4.98
CA LYS A 702 -18.87 -48.18 -3.68
C LYS A 702 -19.84 -49.29 -3.25
N LEU A 703 -19.31 -50.42 -2.81
CA LEU A 703 -20.10 -51.59 -2.43
C LEU A 703 -21.05 -51.25 -1.28
N VAL A 704 -22.32 -51.04 -1.56
CA VAL A 704 -23.36 -50.85 -0.54
C VAL A 704 -24.32 -52.02 -0.59
N GLU A 705 -24.65 -52.59 0.57
CA GLU A 705 -25.62 -53.68 0.69
C GLU A 705 -27.03 -53.15 0.33
N MET A 706 -27.55 -53.60 -0.81
CA MET A 706 -28.79 -53.05 -1.38
C MET A 706 -30.03 -53.34 -0.55
N ASP A 707 -30.07 -54.46 0.17
CA ASP A 707 -31.16 -54.80 1.08
C ASP A 707 -31.23 -53.81 2.26
N LEU A 708 -30.09 -53.32 2.74
CA LEU A 708 -30.03 -52.26 3.76
C LEU A 708 -30.44 -50.88 3.23
N VAL A 709 -30.15 -50.59 1.96
CA VAL A 709 -30.61 -49.36 1.26
C VAL A 709 -32.12 -49.39 1.11
N GLU A 710 -32.68 -50.48 0.60
CA GLU A 710 -34.12 -50.64 0.40
C GLU A 710 -34.88 -50.60 1.72
N ARG A 711 -34.37 -51.29 2.75
CA ARG A 711 -34.94 -51.22 4.11
C ARG A 711 -35.01 -49.79 4.65
N GLU A 712 -33.99 -48.98 4.40
CA GLU A 712 -34.00 -47.60 4.85
C GLU A 712 -34.96 -46.72 4.05
N ILE A 713 -35.03 -46.91 2.72
CA ILE A 713 -36.01 -46.22 1.87
C ILE A 713 -37.43 -46.54 2.33
N LEU A 714 -37.74 -47.81 2.59
CA LEU A 714 -39.05 -48.25 3.10
C LEU A 714 -39.36 -47.59 4.45
N ARG A 715 -38.42 -47.61 5.39
CA ARG A 715 -38.59 -47.03 6.72
C ARG A 715 -38.77 -45.51 6.71
N ASN A 716 -38.18 -44.82 5.74
CA ASN A 716 -38.31 -43.38 5.58
C ASN A 716 -39.53 -42.97 4.74
N ALA A 717 -40.23 -43.90 4.09
CA ALA A 717 -41.37 -43.60 3.24
C ALA A 717 -42.46 -42.81 3.99
N ASP A 718 -42.75 -43.18 5.24
CA ASP A 718 -43.76 -42.49 6.07
C ASP A 718 -43.36 -41.05 6.48
N ARG A 719 -42.09 -40.69 6.29
CA ARG A 719 -41.54 -39.35 6.55
C ARG A 719 -41.36 -38.53 5.27
N CYS A 720 -41.63 -39.13 4.12
CA CYS A 720 -41.50 -38.52 2.81
C CYS A 720 -42.83 -37.89 2.37
N VAL A 721 -42.77 -36.95 1.44
CA VAL A 721 -43.96 -36.37 0.80
C VAL A 721 -44.33 -37.15 -0.46
N SER A 722 -45.59 -37.03 -0.89
CA SER A 722 -46.05 -37.68 -2.12
C SER A 722 -45.28 -37.17 -3.35
N GLY A 723 -44.97 -38.08 -4.27
CA GLY A 723 -44.11 -37.87 -5.42
C GLY A 723 -42.62 -37.96 -5.09
N PHE A 724 -42.26 -37.92 -3.80
CA PHE A 724 -40.88 -37.96 -3.32
C PHE A 724 -40.74 -38.92 -2.15
N GLY A 725 -41.07 -40.20 -2.36
CA GLY A 725 -40.67 -41.31 -1.50
C GLY A 725 -41.78 -41.94 -0.66
N ALA A 726 -42.91 -41.26 -0.45
CA ALA A 726 -44.05 -41.80 0.29
C ALA A 726 -44.63 -43.07 -0.36
N GLU A 727 -44.47 -43.17 -1.67
CA GLU A 727 -44.94 -44.23 -2.56
C GLU A 727 -44.19 -45.55 -2.35
N ALA A 728 -43.08 -45.52 -1.60
CA ALA A 728 -42.38 -46.72 -1.17
C ALA A 728 -43.00 -47.34 0.11
N SER A 729 -43.99 -46.71 0.75
CA SER A 729 -44.62 -47.25 1.95
C SER A 729 -45.35 -48.56 1.62
N THR A 730 -45.09 -49.60 2.41
CA THR A 730 -45.68 -50.94 2.25
C THR A 730 -45.76 -51.65 3.60
N ASN A 731 -46.82 -52.43 3.79
CA ASN A 731 -47.02 -53.23 5.00
C ASN A 731 -46.59 -54.69 4.79
N GLU A 732 -46.04 -55.04 3.61
CA GLU A 732 -45.66 -56.42 3.25
C GLU A 732 -44.63 -57.05 4.20
N HIS A 733 -43.81 -56.21 4.86
CA HIS A 733 -42.71 -56.63 5.73
C HIS A 733 -43.03 -56.44 7.22
N ASP A 734 -44.25 -56.02 7.57
CA ASP A 734 -44.63 -55.74 8.94
C ASP A 734 -44.80 -57.03 9.75
N THR A 735 -44.29 -57.01 10.99
CA THR A 735 -44.47 -58.09 11.96
C THR A 735 -45.23 -57.58 13.17
N VAL A 736 -46.09 -58.42 13.75
CA VAL A 736 -46.83 -58.08 14.98
C VAL A 736 -45.84 -57.79 16.11
N TYR A 737 -45.82 -56.54 16.59
CA TYR A 737 -44.97 -56.15 17.72
C TYR A 737 -45.55 -56.71 19.02
N HIS A 738 -44.92 -57.76 19.54
CA HIS A 738 -45.19 -58.25 20.90
C HIS A 738 -44.52 -57.32 21.91
N SER A 739 -45.35 -56.56 22.62
CA SER A 739 -44.90 -55.52 23.55
C SER A 739 -44.06 -56.08 24.70
N ARG A 740 -43.08 -55.30 25.18
CA ARG A 740 -42.09 -55.73 26.18
C ARG A 740 -42.66 -55.82 27.61
N ASP A 741 -43.83 -55.27 27.83
CA ASP A 741 -44.65 -55.32 29.04
C ASP A 741 -45.43 -56.64 29.20
N VAL A 742 -45.44 -57.51 28.18
CA VAL A 742 -45.92 -58.89 28.35
C VAL A 742 -44.92 -59.65 29.23
N THR A 743 -45.39 -60.20 30.35
CA THR A 743 -44.61 -61.08 31.24
C THR A 743 -44.08 -62.30 30.48
N ARG A 744 -42.89 -62.17 29.90
CA ARG A 744 -42.16 -63.29 29.34
C ARG A 744 -41.52 -64.07 30.48
N SER A 745 -42.12 -65.18 30.87
CA SER A 745 -41.55 -66.14 31.82
C SER A 745 -40.34 -66.87 31.21
N SER A 746 -39.25 -66.12 30.96
CA SER A 746 -37.98 -66.74 30.57
C SER A 746 -37.24 -67.19 31.82
N GLU A 747 -36.55 -68.33 31.74
CA GLU A 747 -35.63 -68.77 32.81
C GLU A 747 -34.60 -67.69 33.16
N ARG A 748 -34.21 -66.85 32.19
CA ARG A 748 -33.31 -65.72 32.42
C ARG A 748 -33.94 -64.66 33.32
N ALA A 749 -35.21 -64.32 33.11
CA ALA A 749 -35.94 -63.40 33.98
C ALA A 749 -36.10 -63.96 35.40
N GLY A 750 -36.37 -65.27 35.53
CA GLY A 750 -36.40 -65.96 36.82
C GLY A 750 -35.06 -65.90 37.56
N ARG A 751 -33.94 -66.20 36.86
CA ARG A 751 -32.58 -66.10 37.43
C ARG A 751 -32.24 -64.68 37.88
N VAL A 752 -32.58 -63.67 37.10
CA VAL A 752 -32.34 -62.26 37.48
C VAL A 752 -33.16 -61.88 38.70
N SER A 753 -34.45 -62.26 38.76
CA SER A 753 -35.31 -62.01 39.92
C SER A 753 -34.76 -62.68 41.19
N GLU A 754 -34.27 -63.92 41.08
CA GLU A 754 -33.68 -64.66 42.19
C GLU A 754 -32.37 -64.01 42.69
N VAL A 755 -31.50 -63.57 41.77
CA VAL A 755 -30.26 -62.87 42.11
C VAL A 755 -30.56 -61.52 42.78
N VAL A 756 -31.51 -60.75 42.24
CA VAL A 756 -31.94 -59.47 42.82
C VAL A 756 -32.52 -59.68 44.22
N HIS A 757 -33.36 -60.70 44.40
CA HIS A 757 -33.93 -61.06 45.70
C HIS A 757 -32.84 -61.41 46.72
N ARG A 758 -31.82 -62.18 46.32
CA ARG A 758 -30.69 -62.57 47.19
C ARG A 758 -29.81 -61.39 47.58
N ILE A 759 -29.48 -60.52 46.61
CA ILE A 759 -28.71 -59.29 46.88
C ILE A 759 -29.49 -58.38 47.83
N HIS A 760 -30.78 -58.18 47.59
CA HIS A 760 -31.63 -57.32 48.41
C HIS A 760 -31.75 -57.81 49.86
N ASN A 761 -31.84 -59.13 50.05
CA ASN A 761 -32.00 -59.76 51.37
C ASN A 761 -30.67 -60.18 52.02
N GLY A 762 -29.51 -59.82 51.43
CA GLY A 762 -28.19 -60.12 52.00
C GLY A 762 -27.86 -61.62 52.11
N LEU A 763 -28.44 -62.47 51.25
CA LEU A 763 -28.23 -63.91 51.29
C LEU A 763 -26.85 -64.27 50.70
N LEU A 764 -25.94 -64.75 51.55
CA LEU A 764 -24.56 -65.11 51.18
C LEU A 764 -24.41 -66.57 50.67
N SER A 765 -25.51 -67.33 50.59
CA SER A 765 -25.48 -68.71 50.08
C SER A 765 -25.59 -68.75 48.56
N LEU A 766 -24.81 -69.64 47.94
CA LEU A 766 -24.86 -69.87 46.51
C LEU A 766 -26.26 -70.39 46.10
N PRO A 767 -26.86 -69.86 45.02
CA PRO A 767 -28.18 -70.29 44.55
C PRO A 767 -28.22 -71.71 44.03
N LEU A 768 -27.06 -72.23 43.62
CA LEU A 768 -26.89 -73.58 43.09
C LEU A 768 -25.63 -74.16 43.72
N SER A 769 -25.67 -75.47 44.03
CA SER A 769 -24.47 -76.18 44.45
C SER A 769 -23.44 -76.14 43.32
N VAL A 770 -22.25 -75.67 43.64
CA VAL A 770 -21.15 -75.63 42.68
C VAL A 770 -20.56 -77.04 42.57
N SER A 771 -20.28 -77.48 41.35
CA SER A 771 -19.64 -78.79 41.13
C SER A 771 -18.32 -78.86 41.90
N PRO A 772 -18.02 -79.97 42.62
CA PRO A 772 -16.76 -80.11 43.35
C PRO A 772 -15.53 -80.02 42.42
N ASN A 773 -15.71 -80.27 41.12
CA ASN A 773 -14.66 -80.14 40.10
C ASN A 773 -14.64 -78.76 39.43
N LEU A 774 -15.29 -77.72 39.99
CA LEU A 774 -15.28 -76.38 39.40
C LEU A 774 -13.85 -75.84 39.27
N ALA A 775 -12.99 -76.10 40.26
CA ALA A 775 -11.59 -75.66 40.23
C ALA A 775 -10.85 -76.28 39.03
N ASP A 776 -10.98 -77.59 38.81
CA ASP A 776 -10.38 -78.28 37.68
C ASP A 776 -10.97 -77.80 36.35
N HIS A 777 -12.29 -77.59 36.30
CA HIS A 777 -12.97 -77.10 35.10
C HIS A 777 -12.56 -75.66 34.73
N LEU A 778 -12.40 -74.78 35.72
CA LEU A 778 -11.87 -73.44 35.52
C LEU A 778 -10.39 -73.49 35.11
N TYR A 779 -9.60 -74.41 35.66
CA TYR A 779 -8.19 -74.58 35.32
C TYR A 779 -8.00 -75.10 33.89
N ASP A 780 -8.87 -76.02 33.45
CA ASP A 780 -8.89 -76.53 32.07
C ASP A 780 -9.35 -75.46 31.07
N LEU A 781 -10.36 -74.66 31.45
CA LEU A 781 -10.87 -73.56 30.61
C LEU A 781 -9.85 -72.43 30.47
N LEU A 782 -9.13 -72.09 31.54
CA LEU A 782 -8.01 -71.13 31.51
C LEU A 782 -6.76 -71.67 30.81
N LYS A 783 -6.57 -73.00 30.76
CA LYS A 783 -5.51 -73.65 29.95
C LYS A 783 -5.81 -73.65 28.45
N ALA A 784 -7.08 -73.64 28.06
CA ALA A 784 -7.51 -73.81 26.68
C ALA A 784 -7.50 -72.51 25.85
N GLU A 785 -7.48 -71.34 26.49
CA GLU A 785 -7.48 -70.04 25.78
C GLU A 785 -6.17 -69.28 25.96
N THR A 786 -5.37 -69.19 24.89
CA THR A 786 -4.35 -68.15 24.79
C THR A 786 -5.03 -66.79 24.59
N ALA A 787 -5.17 -66.02 25.66
CA ALA A 787 -5.57 -64.63 25.58
C ALA A 787 -4.43 -63.77 25.01
N LYS A 788 -4.61 -63.20 23.80
CA LYS A 788 -3.71 -62.17 23.28
C LYS A 788 -4.07 -60.82 23.91
N GLY A 789 -3.27 -60.38 24.87
CA GLY A 789 -3.26 -59.00 25.36
C GLY A 789 -2.50 -58.07 24.42
N GLN A 790 -2.77 -56.76 24.51
CA GLN A 790 -2.12 -55.74 23.67
C GLN A 790 -0.67 -55.39 24.11
N VAL A 791 -0.16 -56.03 25.16
CA VAL A 791 1.16 -55.78 25.76
C VAL A 791 1.76 -57.12 26.23
N ASP A 792 3.03 -57.35 25.93
CA ASP A 792 3.79 -58.50 26.46
C ASP A 792 3.98 -58.35 27.98
N LEU A 793 3.54 -59.36 28.74
CA LEU A 793 3.75 -59.44 30.19
C LEU A 793 5.11 -60.11 30.47
N ASP A 794 6.13 -59.30 30.79
CA ASP A 794 7.38 -59.80 31.38
C ASP A 794 7.13 -60.29 32.81
N LEU A 795 6.90 -61.59 32.96
CA LEU A 795 6.89 -62.26 34.25
C LEU A 795 8.31 -62.74 34.58
N ALA A 796 9.04 -61.93 35.36
CA ALA A 796 10.24 -62.38 36.04
C ALA A 796 9.84 -63.40 37.12
N LEU A 797 10.18 -64.67 36.90
CA LEU A 797 10.12 -65.71 37.92
C LEU A 797 11.28 -65.51 38.90
N GLU A 798 11.03 -64.85 40.03
CA GLU A 798 11.90 -64.99 41.19
C GLU A 798 11.65 -66.36 41.83
N GLY A 799 12.72 -67.16 41.90
CA GLY A 799 12.70 -68.51 42.43
C GLY A 799 12.78 -68.58 43.96
N THR A 800 12.19 -69.69 44.44
CA THR A 800 12.15 -70.29 45.80
C THR A 800 11.25 -69.65 46.84
#